data_AF-A0A849WGI7-F1
#
_entry.id   AF-A0A849WGI7-F1
#
_cell.length_a   1.000
_cell.length_b   1.000
_cell.length_c   1.000
_cell.angle_alpha   90.00
_cell.angle_beta   90.00
_cell.angle_gamma   90.00
#
_symmetry.space_group_name_H-M   'P 1'
#
loop_
_entity.id
_entity.type
_entity.pdbx_description
1 polymer ?
#
loop_
_entity_poly.entity_id
_entity_poly.type
_entity_poly.pdbx_seq_one_letter_code
_entity_poly.pdbx_strand_id
1 'polypeptide(L)'
;MKALIFFLCLCWASVYLQAYSFTTSTQTNLYTPNTLTFTFSNTPLSAGTGTLYIYALGDFNASSEYATLKDENGNSLGNLFASTNQSQSQVSASISLSQASLNSWASNGSISFSLKPSSAVNNIGSPYAYMKLTYTDAVTLATANWTGANSNWNTASNWSTSAVPNNGTTKYNVNINNGSQVTLNTTSTVNSLAISSGNKLTISSANMLTLSNDGTTNAGKLTNNGNMVVNSGGSLSINSLDGTGSIANSGTMTATAGITNNNSVTNSGTMNVNGALTNSNSLANTGTTSVSSNLTNNGTITNSSGSMSVTGTVSNASSFTNNATVTASSTLSNTGTLSNTGTMTVTGAITNSSSMTNSGTLNANSTITNSSTLTNNGTVNASSTITNSSGTLTNNGTLNASGTITNNSSLVVGSAGTLKLNGVSVTGTGTVSNSGTITVNGGSSTFSNLSKLVNAGVLQTANNGTLNLGSGTLNNTLGTIKAENGTVNFSNSSVINNGTILAATNGIVNLKNATLNNVSLEKSSNGQYKQTGNSNMWMMGLIQNNDLLSLEDGAQSIINSDTTIKNLGTGSITVGGTGSDTGFQLTDGKNLTVEGGTIQMNSENKSKITATQLASQFINKGGKLKGAGQIQAALQNLANSSIEADIAGKVLQVLNNLSGIKNQGQLRALNQAKLYLDGVIDNAAGKIEALNNSTVEIASNGSINGGSLNIDTQGKLLVQQGLQAQGLKVTMNNGGNITVGNTLNLDNTSSLALGTSRDTVVQAGQIVNSGVISGSGTLDAQVVNSDGTIKVGNSPGIINITGDLLLGAGSVTEMEIWGTTPGDSINGYDQIIIGGNIVYGGILDVIVDLQKVAIQQLLNIDLFKFANGTASGAFSQIRFWQNAEKTVALSGLHLYHNAHSLSLNSVPEPSTFFLFFIPVFLLVYRRFHSRF
;
A
#
# COMPACT_ATOMS: atom_id res chain seq x y z
N MET A 1 -42.09 10.44 -1.99
CA MET A 1 -42.01 9.03 -1.52
C MET A 1 -42.52 8.79 -0.09
N LYS A 2 -42.72 9.81 0.77
CA LYS A 2 -43.31 9.63 2.12
C LYS A 2 -44.85 9.74 2.21
N ALA A 3 -45.53 10.28 1.20
CA ALA A 3 -47.00 10.39 1.17
C ALA A 3 -47.72 9.15 0.59
N LEU A 4 -47.01 8.30 -0.16
CA LEU A 4 -47.56 7.08 -0.77
C LEU A 4 -47.49 5.86 0.20
N ILE A 5 -46.59 5.92 1.18
CA ILE A 5 -46.41 4.85 2.19
C ILE A 5 -47.49 4.94 3.29
N PHE A 6 -48.12 6.11 3.47
CA PHE A 6 -49.18 6.29 4.47
C PHE A 6 -50.57 5.78 4.00
N PHE A 7 -50.76 5.58 2.69
CA PHE A 7 -52.03 5.09 2.12
C PHE A 7 -52.06 3.58 1.86
N LEU A 8 -50.91 2.91 1.77
CA LEU A 8 -50.83 1.47 1.49
C LEU A 8 -50.73 0.57 2.75
N CYS A 9 -50.57 1.14 3.94
CA CYS A 9 -50.43 0.37 5.19
C CYS A 9 -51.76 0.19 5.96
N LEU A 10 -52.87 0.79 5.50
CA LEU A 10 -54.17 0.77 6.18
C LEU A 10 -55.20 -0.18 5.56
N CYS A 11 -54.83 -0.94 4.54
CA CYS A 11 -55.54 -2.15 4.14
C CYS A 11 -54.53 -3.29 4.19
N TRP A 12 -54.94 -4.47 4.67
CA TRP A 12 -54.13 -5.70 4.80
C TRP A 12 -53.50 -5.99 6.17
N ALA A 13 -54.10 -5.50 7.25
CA ALA A 13 -54.10 -6.22 8.52
C ALA A 13 -55.51 -6.80 8.78
N SER A 14 -55.94 -7.75 7.96
CA SER A 14 -56.99 -8.69 8.40
C SER A 14 -56.34 -9.69 9.34
N VAL A 15 -56.17 -9.26 10.60
CA VAL A 15 -56.03 -10.21 11.71
C VAL A 15 -57.37 -10.94 11.78
N TYR A 16 -57.43 -12.17 11.27
CA TYR A 16 -58.56 -13.05 11.50
C TYR A 16 -58.50 -13.58 12.94
N LEU A 17 -58.99 -12.77 13.88
CA LEU A 17 -59.90 -13.28 14.89
C LEU A 17 -61.26 -13.49 14.19
N GLN A 18 -62.08 -14.41 14.68
CA GLN A 18 -63.49 -14.53 14.28
C GLN A 18 -64.10 -13.12 14.10
N ALA A 19 -64.85 -12.86 13.02
CA ALA A 19 -65.34 -11.51 12.73
C ALA A 19 -66.07 -10.95 13.97
N TYR A 20 -65.48 -9.95 14.61
CA TYR A 20 -66.08 -9.25 15.75
C TYR A 20 -66.75 -7.99 15.21
N SER A 21 -68.07 -7.88 15.36
CA SER A 21 -68.80 -6.65 15.06
C SER A 21 -68.46 -5.57 16.11
N PHE A 22 -68.05 -4.38 15.64
CA PHE A 22 -67.71 -3.22 16.48
C PHE A 22 -68.51 -2.01 16.00
N THR A 23 -69.44 -1.52 16.81
CA THR A 23 -70.22 -0.32 16.47
C THR A 23 -70.38 0.59 17.68
N THR A 24 -70.25 1.90 17.47
CA THR A 24 -70.41 2.94 18.50
C THR A 24 -71.52 3.91 18.12
N SER A 25 -72.38 4.29 19.07
CA SER A 25 -73.43 5.31 18.89
C SER A 25 -73.37 6.33 20.01
N THR A 26 -73.42 7.62 19.68
CA THR A 26 -73.33 8.73 20.64
C THR A 26 -74.58 9.61 20.57
N GLN A 27 -75.10 10.02 21.73
CA GLN A 27 -76.28 10.90 21.84
C GLN A 27 -76.04 11.94 22.95
N THR A 28 -76.54 13.16 22.74
CA THR A 28 -76.47 14.28 23.71
C THR A 28 -77.79 14.45 24.46
N ASN A 29 -77.81 15.28 25.52
CA ASN A 29 -78.98 15.60 26.35
C ASN A 29 -79.41 14.49 27.34
N LEU A 30 -78.44 13.88 28.03
CA LEU A 30 -78.70 12.86 29.07
C LEU A 30 -79.18 13.49 30.39
N TYR A 31 -80.44 13.94 30.43
CA TYR A 31 -81.14 14.45 31.61
C TYR A 31 -82.67 14.30 31.46
N THR A 32 -83.42 14.35 32.57
CA THR A 32 -84.90 14.23 32.54
C THR A 32 -85.55 15.42 31.81
N PRO A 33 -86.59 15.22 30.97
CA PRO A 33 -87.34 13.99 30.73
C PRO A 33 -86.90 13.20 29.48
N ASN A 34 -85.72 13.48 28.93
CA ASN A 34 -85.30 12.94 27.64
C ASN A 34 -85.14 11.41 27.68
N THR A 35 -85.37 10.74 26.56
CA THR A 35 -85.01 9.33 26.37
C THR A 35 -84.12 9.25 25.14
N LEU A 36 -82.90 8.74 25.31
CA LEU A 36 -81.91 8.69 24.24
C LEU A 36 -81.94 7.31 23.61
N THR A 37 -82.04 7.26 22.27
CA THR A 37 -82.04 6.02 21.51
C THR A 37 -80.69 5.84 20.82
N PHE A 38 -80.06 4.70 21.06
CA PHE A 38 -78.79 4.28 20.48
C PHE A 38 -79.04 3.16 19.51
N THR A 39 -78.89 3.44 18.22
CA THR A 39 -79.14 2.47 17.15
C THR A 39 -77.83 2.05 16.53
N PHE A 40 -77.56 0.74 16.57
CA PHE A 40 -76.43 0.08 15.93
C PHE A 40 -76.94 -0.58 14.65
N SER A 41 -76.66 0.02 13.49
CA SER A 41 -77.06 -0.51 12.17
C SER A 41 -76.02 -1.50 11.62
N ASN A 42 -76.45 -2.34 10.67
CA ASN A 42 -75.63 -3.39 10.05
C ASN A 42 -75.14 -4.45 11.06
N THR A 43 -75.98 -4.82 12.03
CA THR A 43 -75.67 -5.82 13.06
C THR A 43 -76.01 -7.23 12.55
N PRO A 44 -75.03 -8.09 12.23
CA PRO A 44 -75.29 -9.48 11.86
C PRO A 44 -75.73 -10.31 13.07
N LEU A 45 -76.26 -11.51 12.83
CA LEU A 45 -76.50 -12.49 13.89
C LEU A 45 -75.17 -12.83 14.58
N SER A 46 -75.22 -13.01 15.89
CA SER A 46 -74.06 -13.38 16.70
C SER A 46 -73.76 -14.89 16.61
N ALA A 47 -72.54 -15.32 16.91
CA ALA A 47 -72.08 -16.71 17.10
C ALA A 47 -71.79 -17.04 18.58
N GLY A 48 -71.81 -16.03 19.46
CA GLY A 48 -71.62 -16.19 20.90
C GLY A 48 -72.20 -15.04 21.74
N THR A 49 -71.88 -15.00 23.02
CA THR A 49 -72.27 -13.86 23.88
C THR A 49 -71.58 -12.57 23.44
N GLY A 50 -72.23 -11.43 23.68
CA GLY A 50 -71.68 -10.10 23.43
C GLY A 50 -71.61 -9.25 24.67
N THR A 51 -70.95 -8.10 24.57
CA THR A 51 -70.86 -7.10 25.63
C THR A 51 -71.26 -5.73 25.11
N LEU A 52 -72.18 -5.06 25.80
CA LEU A 52 -72.51 -3.66 25.61
C LEU A 52 -71.81 -2.82 26.67
N TYR A 53 -70.91 -1.94 26.24
CA TYR A 53 -70.28 -0.94 27.09
C TYR A 53 -71.05 0.38 26.95
N ILE A 54 -71.39 1.00 28.07
CA ILE A 54 -72.14 2.25 28.14
C ILE A 54 -71.29 3.26 28.87
N TYR A 55 -71.14 4.44 28.28
CA TYR A 55 -70.42 5.56 28.85
C TYR A 55 -71.36 6.75 28.91
N ALA A 56 -71.34 7.49 30.02
CA ALA A 56 -72.22 8.62 30.23
C ALA A 56 -71.49 9.74 30.96
N LEU A 57 -71.86 10.99 30.68
CA LEU A 57 -71.49 12.17 31.44
C LEU A 57 -72.78 12.92 31.77
N GLY A 58 -73.01 13.15 33.07
CA GLY A 58 -74.24 13.75 33.58
C GLY A 58 -74.20 13.92 35.10
N ASP A 59 -75.33 14.29 35.68
CA ASP A 59 -75.51 14.46 37.12
C ASP A 59 -75.86 13.10 37.76
N PHE A 60 -74.84 12.31 38.11
CA PHE A 60 -74.95 10.95 38.67
C PHE A 60 -74.29 10.84 40.07
N ASN A 61 -74.33 11.91 40.86
CA ASN A 61 -73.67 12.01 42.16
C ASN A 61 -74.51 11.43 43.31
N ALA A 62 -75.78 11.10 43.10
CA ALA A 62 -76.67 10.56 44.12
C ALA A 62 -77.21 9.14 43.78
N SER A 63 -77.74 8.44 44.79
CA SER A 63 -78.39 7.13 44.58
C SER A 63 -79.73 7.23 43.84
N SER A 64 -80.40 8.39 43.91
CA SER A 64 -81.61 8.70 43.15
C SER A 64 -81.34 9.03 41.69
N GLU A 65 -80.09 9.33 41.32
CA GLU A 65 -79.65 9.69 39.98
C GLU A 65 -79.09 8.48 39.27
N TYR A 66 -79.84 7.95 38.31
CA TYR A 66 -79.44 6.78 37.52
C TYR A 66 -80.04 6.87 36.13
N ALA A 67 -79.55 6.08 35.20
CA ALA A 67 -80.14 5.94 33.87
C ALA A 67 -80.58 4.50 33.63
N THR A 68 -81.87 4.28 33.41
CA THR A 68 -82.41 2.97 33.08
C THR A 68 -82.09 2.65 31.64
N LEU A 69 -81.32 1.58 31.42
CA LEU A 69 -81.08 1.01 30.11
C LEU A 69 -82.21 0.04 29.77
N LYS A 70 -82.74 0.14 28.56
CA LYS A 70 -83.70 -0.81 28.01
C LYS A 70 -83.24 -1.34 26.67
N ASP A 71 -83.60 -2.59 26.39
CA ASP A 71 -83.48 -3.16 25.05
C ASP A 71 -84.48 -2.53 24.07
N GLU A 72 -84.39 -2.87 22.79
CA GLU A 72 -85.29 -2.38 21.74
C GLU A 72 -86.75 -2.81 21.90
N ASN A 73 -87.01 -3.87 22.67
CA ASN A 73 -88.37 -4.32 23.00
C ASN A 73 -88.93 -3.58 24.23
N GLY A 74 -88.16 -2.66 24.83
CA GLY A 74 -88.54 -1.87 25.99
C GLY A 74 -88.36 -2.56 27.34
N ASN A 75 -87.75 -3.76 27.37
CA ASN A 75 -87.42 -4.48 28.61
C ASN A 75 -86.23 -3.81 29.30
N SER A 76 -86.29 -3.69 30.63
CA SER A 76 -85.19 -3.11 31.41
C SER A 76 -84.00 -4.06 31.48
N LEU A 77 -82.82 -3.55 31.11
CA LEU A 77 -81.51 -4.21 31.28
C LEU A 77 -80.79 -3.75 32.55
N GLY A 78 -81.41 -2.87 33.34
CA GLY A 78 -80.92 -2.41 34.64
C GLY A 78 -80.85 -0.88 34.76
N ASN A 79 -80.78 -0.41 36.01
CA ASN A 79 -80.48 0.98 36.33
C ASN A 79 -78.97 1.16 36.44
N LEU A 80 -78.42 1.98 35.55
CA LEU A 80 -76.99 2.23 35.45
C LEU A 80 -76.62 3.52 36.21
N PHE A 81 -75.38 3.60 36.68
CA PHE A 81 -74.77 4.80 37.26
C PHE A 81 -75.38 5.32 38.58
N ALA A 82 -76.18 4.52 39.28
CA ALA A 82 -76.63 4.87 40.63
C ALA A 82 -75.43 4.96 41.59
N SER A 83 -75.39 5.97 42.46
CA SER A 83 -74.41 6.12 43.55
C SER A 83 -72.94 6.24 43.12
N THR A 84 -72.66 6.82 41.95
CA THR A 84 -71.27 6.98 41.50
C THR A 84 -70.50 8.09 42.24
N ASN A 85 -71.19 8.98 42.97
CA ASN A 85 -70.63 10.20 43.59
C ASN A 85 -69.92 11.13 42.58
N GLN A 86 -70.23 11.02 41.29
CA GLN A 86 -69.61 11.78 40.20
C GLN A 86 -70.67 12.66 39.51
N SER A 87 -70.45 13.98 39.48
CA SER A 87 -71.23 14.93 38.67
C SER A 87 -70.31 15.57 37.64
N GLN A 88 -70.76 15.70 36.40
CA GLN A 88 -69.99 16.24 35.26
C GLN A 88 -68.69 15.48 34.92
N SER A 89 -68.54 14.26 35.40
CA SER A 89 -67.44 13.33 35.08
C SER A 89 -67.96 12.11 34.33
N GLN A 90 -67.12 11.51 33.49
CA GLN A 90 -67.51 10.32 32.72
C GLN A 90 -67.60 9.08 33.61
N VAL A 91 -68.74 8.40 33.56
CA VAL A 91 -69.01 7.11 34.20
C VAL A 91 -69.17 6.01 33.15
N SER A 92 -68.90 4.76 33.51
CA SER A 92 -69.01 3.62 32.59
C SER A 92 -69.62 2.39 33.24
N ALA A 93 -70.33 1.60 32.44
CA ALA A 93 -70.96 0.34 32.81
C ALA A 93 -70.84 -0.65 31.65
N SER A 94 -70.93 -1.95 31.94
CA SER A 94 -70.94 -2.99 30.92
C SER A 94 -72.00 -4.04 31.22
N ILE A 95 -72.75 -4.44 30.19
CA ILE A 95 -73.77 -5.49 30.28
C ILE A 95 -73.37 -6.64 29.36
N SER A 96 -73.38 -7.86 29.89
CA SER A 96 -73.24 -9.08 29.09
C SER A 96 -74.58 -9.40 28.43
N LEU A 97 -74.56 -9.62 27.12
CA LEU A 97 -75.74 -9.91 26.30
C LEU A 97 -75.68 -11.36 25.81
N SER A 98 -76.79 -12.07 26.01
CA SER A 98 -76.87 -13.47 25.57
C SER A 98 -76.92 -13.55 24.04
N GLN A 99 -76.40 -14.66 23.51
CA GLN A 99 -76.47 -15.01 22.10
C GLN A 99 -77.91 -14.96 21.54
N ALA A 100 -78.89 -15.47 22.31
CA ALA A 100 -80.28 -15.48 21.90
C ALA A 100 -80.87 -14.07 21.80
N SER A 101 -80.54 -13.20 22.77
CA SER A 101 -80.97 -11.80 22.78
C SER A 101 -80.37 -11.04 21.59
N LEU A 102 -79.07 -11.17 21.36
CA LEU A 102 -78.39 -10.53 20.23
C LEU A 102 -78.96 -10.97 18.88
N ASN A 103 -79.21 -12.27 18.70
CA ASN A 103 -79.81 -12.78 17.46
C ASN A 103 -81.24 -12.31 17.24
N SER A 104 -82.04 -12.27 18.31
CA SER A 104 -83.40 -11.76 18.24
C SER A 104 -83.40 -10.30 17.81
N TRP A 105 -82.52 -9.48 18.41
CA TRP A 105 -82.49 -8.05 18.14
C TRP A 105 -81.87 -7.70 16.79
N ALA A 106 -80.81 -8.40 16.39
CA ALA A 106 -80.17 -8.23 15.09
C ALA A 106 -81.04 -8.70 13.90
N SER A 107 -82.20 -9.31 14.12
CA SER A 107 -83.02 -9.94 13.08
C SER A 107 -83.51 -9.00 11.97
N ASN A 108 -83.69 -7.71 12.28
CA ASN A 108 -84.05 -6.66 11.32
C ASN A 108 -82.82 -5.91 10.75
N GLY A 109 -81.61 -6.35 11.10
CA GLY A 109 -80.34 -5.73 10.69
C GLY A 109 -79.87 -4.55 11.55
N SER A 110 -80.56 -4.22 12.65
CA SER A 110 -80.17 -3.12 13.54
C SER A 110 -80.60 -3.38 15.00
N ILE A 111 -79.67 -3.28 15.94
CA ILE A 111 -80.00 -3.38 17.38
C ILE A 111 -80.15 -1.98 17.96
N SER A 112 -81.25 -1.71 18.68
CA SER A 112 -81.42 -0.44 19.41
C SER A 112 -81.47 -0.61 20.92
N PHE A 113 -80.98 0.39 21.64
CA PHE A 113 -81.12 0.52 23.09
C PHE A 113 -81.68 1.90 23.42
N SER A 114 -82.50 1.98 24.46
CA SER A 114 -82.92 3.27 25.00
C SER A 114 -82.35 3.49 26.40
N LEU A 115 -81.86 4.70 26.65
CA LEU A 115 -81.32 5.11 27.93
C LEU A 115 -82.18 6.25 28.47
N LYS A 116 -82.84 6.01 29.60
CA LYS A 116 -83.74 6.98 30.22
C LYS A 116 -83.22 7.39 31.62
N PRO A 117 -82.77 8.63 31.82
CA PRO A 117 -82.44 9.16 33.14
C PRO A 117 -83.64 9.14 34.10
N SER A 118 -83.36 8.97 35.39
CA SER A 118 -84.35 9.13 36.48
C SER A 118 -84.80 10.58 36.59
N SER A 119 -85.88 10.83 37.33
CA SER A 119 -86.38 12.19 37.58
C SER A 119 -85.40 13.10 38.32
N ALA A 120 -84.33 12.54 38.91
CA ALA A 120 -83.32 13.28 39.65
C ALA A 120 -82.13 13.74 38.78
N VAL A 121 -81.91 13.14 37.60
CA VAL A 121 -80.77 13.52 36.73
C VAL A 121 -81.09 14.83 36.01
N ASN A 122 -80.42 15.90 36.41
CA ASN A 122 -80.67 17.26 35.96
C ASN A 122 -79.82 17.66 34.74
N ASN A 123 -80.22 18.73 34.05
CA ASN A 123 -79.45 19.30 32.94
C ASN A 123 -78.27 20.15 33.45
N ILE A 124 -77.18 19.49 33.85
CA ILE A 124 -75.96 20.15 34.31
C ILE A 124 -74.81 19.88 33.34
N GLY A 125 -74.16 20.95 32.87
CA GLY A 125 -73.03 20.88 31.93
C GLY A 125 -73.46 20.57 30.49
N SER A 126 -72.70 19.73 29.78
CA SER A 126 -73.01 19.21 28.44
C SER A 126 -73.20 17.68 28.48
N PRO A 127 -74.30 17.18 29.07
CA PRO A 127 -74.46 15.77 29.33
C PRO A 127 -74.67 14.95 28.05
N TYR A 128 -73.98 13.83 27.93
CA TYR A 128 -74.06 12.92 26.79
C TYR A 128 -73.90 11.47 27.24
N ALA A 129 -74.29 10.54 26.37
CA ALA A 129 -73.92 9.14 26.49
C ALA A 129 -73.46 8.60 25.14
N TYR A 130 -72.59 7.59 25.19
CA TYR A 130 -72.35 6.74 24.03
C TYR A 130 -72.26 5.29 24.46
N MET A 131 -72.60 4.42 23.53
CA MET A 131 -72.58 2.98 23.73
C MET A 131 -71.69 2.32 22.68
N LYS A 132 -71.06 1.22 23.09
CA LYS A 132 -70.24 0.37 22.25
C LYS A 132 -70.70 -1.08 22.40
N LEU A 133 -71.13 -1.71 21.30
CA LEU A 133 -71.53 -3.11 21.25
C LEU A 133 -70.42 -3.96 20.63
N THR A 134 -70.13 -5.13 21.21
CA THR A 134 -69.10 -6.06 20.72
C THR A 134 -69.56 -7.53 20.85
N TYR A 135 -69.55 -8.29 19.76
CA TYR A 135 -69.86 -9.73 19.72
C TYR A 135 -69.26 -10.41 18.48
N THR A 136 -69.19 -11.75 18.47
CA THR A 136 -68.70 -12.55 17.33
C THR A 136 -69.81 -12.81 16.33
N ASP A 137 -69.59 -12.69 15.02
CA ASP A 137 -70.61 -12.92 14.00
C ASP A 137 -70.86 -14.42 13.72
N ALA A 138 -72.12 -14.81 13.50
CA ALA A 138 -72.48 -16.13 12.96
C ALA A 138 -72.30 -16.18 11.45
N VAL A 139 -71.40 -17.06 11.01
CA VAL A 139 -71.10 -17.31 9.60
C VAL A 139 -71.65 -18.67 9.18
N THR A 140 -72.57 -18.72 8.20
CA THR A 140 -73.05 -19.98 7.63
C THR A 140 -72.07 -20.51 6.59
N LEU A 141 -71.63 -21.77 6.69
CA LEU A 141 -70.77 -22.44 5.71
C LEU A 141 -71.58 -23.48 4.91
N ALA A 142 -71.53 -23.43 3.58
CA ALA A 142 -72.24 -24.33 2.67
C ALA A 142 -71.30 -24.97 1.63
N THR A 143 -71.63 -26.18 1.17
CA THR A 143 -70.90 -26.85 0.07
C THR A 143 -71.70 -26.78 -1.22
N ALA A 144 -71.15 -26.14 -2.26
CA ALA A 144 -71.76 -26.00 -3.58
C ALA A 144 -71.05 -26.89 -4.61
N ASN A 145 -71.69 -27.98 -5.02
CA ASN A 145 -71.20 -28.87 -6.06
C ASN A 145 -71.74 -28.45 -7.43
N TRP A 146 -70.90 -28.45 -8.46
CA TRP A 146 -71.30 -28.20 -9.84
C TRP A 146 -72.04 -29.41 -10.42
N THR A 147 -73.31 -29.26 -10.76
CA THR A 147 -74.17 -30.32 -11.32
C THR A 147 -74.47 -30.14 -12.81
N GLY A 148 -74.09 -29.00 -13.39
CA GLY A 148 -74.36 -28.68 -14.80
C GLY A 148 -73.37 -29.29 -15.81
N ALA A 149 -73.77 -29.24 -17.09
CA ALA A 149 -72.87 -29.46 -18.22
C ALA A 149 -71.86 -28.29 -18.37
N ASN A 150 -71.12 -28.23 -19.48
CA ASN A 150 -70.23 -27.11 -19.79
C ASN A 150 -71.03 -25.80 -19.86
N SER A 151 -70.79 -24.87 -18.93
CA SER A 151 -71.60 -23.65 -18.80
C SER A 151 -70.92 -22.57 -17.94
N ASN A 152 -71.64 -21.47 -17.72
CA ASN A 152 -71.22 -20.28 -16.98
C ASN A 152 -71.49 -20.41 -15.48
N TRP A 153 -70.51 -20.04 -14.66
CA TRP A 153 -70.56 -20.05 -13.18
C TRP A 153 -71.79 -19.33 -12.63
N ASN A 154 -72.22 -18.23 -13.27
CA ASN A 154 -73.36 -17.42 -12.84
C ASN A 154 -74.74 -18.05 -13.16
N THR A 155 -74.80 -19.35 -13.49
CA THR A 155 -76.05 -20.08 -13.74
C THR A 155 -76.47 -20.82 -12.47
N ALA A 156 -77.37 -20.24 -11.67
CA ALA A 156 -77.75 -20.75 -10.34
C ALA A 156 -78.22 -22.22 -10.35
N SER A 157 -78.93 -22.66 -11.40
CA SER A 157 -79.43 -24.04 -11.55
C SER A 157 -78.33 -25.10 -11.73
N ASN A 158 -77.10 -24.69 -12.04
CA ASN A 158 -75.96 -25.59 -12.21
C ASN A 158 -75.22 -25.87 -10.89
N TRP A 159 -75.72 -25.34 -9.75
CA TRP A 159 -75.16 -25.55 -8.42
C TRP A 159 -76.12 -26.36 -7.55
N SER A 160 -75.59 -27.29 -6.75
CA SER A 160 -76.39 -28.11 -5.81
C SER A 160 -77.16 -27.29 -4.76
N THR A 161 -76.72 -26.06 -4.50
CA THR A 161 -77.37 -25.10 -3.59
C THR A 161 -78.47 -24.28 -4.26
N SER A 162 -78.66 -24.41 -5.58
CA SER A 162 -79.51 -23.52 -6.40
C SER A 162 -79.17 -22.02 -6.28
N ALA A 163 -77.96 -21.70 -5.82
CA ALA A 163 -77.46 -20.34 -5.60
C ALA A 163 -76.04 -20.22 -6.13
N VAL A 164 -75.71 -19.07 -6.74
CA VAL A 164 -74.38 -18.81 -7.29
C VAL A 164 -73.38 -18.58 -6.15
N PRO A 165 -72.30 -19.36 -6.04
CA PRO A 165 -71.29 -19.17 -5.00
C PRO A 165 -70.58 -17.82 -5.13
N ASN A 166 -70.71 -16.97 -4.11
CA ASN A 166 -70.12 -15.62 -4.10
C ASN A 166 -69.81 -15.02 -2.69
N ASN A 167 -69.72 -15.84 -1.63
CA ASN A 167 -69.38 -15.46 -0.24
C ASN A 167 -69.95 -14.11 0.24
N GLY A 168 -71.27 -14.01 0.37
CA GLY A 168 -71.95 -12.96 1.13
C GLY A 168 -72.08 -13.32 2.61
N THR A 169 -73.33 -13.41 3.09
CA THR A 169 -73.71 -13.93 4.42
C THR A 169 -73.36 -15.41 4.58
N THR A 170 -73.62 -16.20 3.53
CA THR A 170 -73.18 -17.61 3.44
C THR A 170 -71.79 -17.68 2.78
N LYS A 171 -70.89 -18.45 3.38
CA LYS A 171 -69.59 -18.82 2.81
C LYS A 171 -69.70 -20.17 2.10
N TYR A 172 -69.06 -20.31 0.95
CA TYR A 172 -69.20 -21.46 0.06
C TYR A 172 -67.88 -22.21 -0.12
N ASN A 173 -67.88 -23.51 0.19
CA ASN A 173 -66.90 -24.47 -0.32
C ASN A 173 -67.38 -24.96 -1.69
N VAL A 174 -66.65 -24.66 -2.75
CA VAL A 174 -67.08 -24.96 -4.12
C VAL A 174 -66.38 -26.20 -4.65
N ASN A 175 -67.13 -27.13 -5.26
CA ASN A 175 -66.56 -28.32 -5.89
C ASN A 175 -66.98 -28.42 -7.36
N ILE A 176 -66.04 -28.68 -8.27
CA ILE A 176 -66.27 -28.97 -9.70
C ILE A 176 -65.80 -30.41 -9.98
N ASN A 177 -66.73 -31.35 -10.17
CA ASN A 177 -66.45 -32.79 -10.05
C ASN A 177 -67.03 -33.72 -11.14
N ASN A 178 -67.67 -33.21 -12.21
CA ASN A 178 -68.46 -34.00 -13.17
C ASN A 178 -67.93 -34.02 -14.63
N GLY A 179 -66.63 -33.84 -14.86
CA GLY A 179 -66.03 -33.74 -16.20
C GLY A 179 -66.35 -32.42 -16.92
N SER A 180 -66.85 -31.42 -16.19
CA SER A 180 -67.40 -30.19 -16.74
C SER A 180 -66.31 -29.13 -16.99
N GLN A 181 -66.54 -28.30 -18.01
CA GLN A 181 -65.80 -27.07 -18.26
C GLN A 181 -66.65 -25.87 -17.80
N VAL A 182 -66.23 -25.25 -16.71
CA VAL A 182 -66.93 -24.11 -16.09
C VAL A 182 -66.22 -22.81 -16.47
N THR A 183 -66.98 -21.80 -16.86
CA THR A 183 -66.46 -20.44 -17.10
C THR A 183 -66.93 -19.49 -16.00
N LEU A 184 -66.01 -18.95 -15.21
CA LEU A 184 -66.30 -17.89 -14.25
C LEU A 184 -66.49 -16.56 -15.00
N ASN A 185 -67.76 -16.27 -15.28
CA ASN A 185 -68.23 -15.10 -16.02
C ASN A 185 -68.77 -13.97 -15.11
N THR A 186 -68.48 -14.04 -13.80
CA THR A 186 -68.80 -13.01 -12.80
C THR A 186 -67.68 -12.95 -11.76
N THR A 187 -67.52 -11.83 -11.07
CA THR A 187 -66.64 -11.75 -9.90
C THR A 187 -67.25 -12.51 -8.72
N SER A 188 -66.49 -13.40 -8.10
CA SER A 188 -66.93 -14.23 -6.98
C SER A 188 -65.84 -14.39 -5.92
N THR A 189 -66.24 -14.30 -4.66
CA THR A 189 -65.44 -14.74 -3.52
C THR A 189 -65.96 -16.09 -3.05
N VAL A 190 -65.08 -17.05 -2.74
CA VAL A 190 -65.45 -18.38 -2.22
C VAL A 190 -64.54 -18.77 -1.06
N ASN A 191 -65.05 -19.63 -0.17
CA ASN A 191 -64.32 -20.08 1.01
C ASN A 191 -63.18 -21.02 0.59
N SER A 192 -63.52 -22.01 -0.23
CA SER A 192 -62.59 -22.96 -0.83
C SER A 192 -63.06 -23.38 -2.23
N LEU A 193 -62.16 -23.95 -3.03
CA LEU A 193 -62.46 -24.46 -4.36
C LEU A 193 -61.78 -25.82 -4.60
N ALA A 194 -62.52 -26.89 -4.81
CA ALA A 194 -61.98 -28.15 -5.31
C ALA A 194 -62.37 -28.32 -6.77
N ILE A 195 -61.42 -28.76 -7.61
CA ILE A 195 -61.68 -29.13 -9.00
C ILE A 195 -61.10 -30.53 -9.18
N SER A 196 -61.95 -31.50 -9.45
CA SER A 196 -61.53 -32.90 -9.62
C SER A 196 -60.79 -33.09 -10.94
N SER A 197 -59.94 -34.13 -11.02
CA SER A 197 -59.24 -34.49 -12.26
C SER A 197 -60.20 -34.59 -13.45
N GLY A 198 -59.75 -34.13 -14.63
CA GLY A 198 -60.57 -34.07 -15.85
C GLY A 198 -61.54 -32.88 -15.96
N ASN A 199 -61.72 -32.08 -14.89
CA ASN A 199 -62.56 -30.88 -14.91
C ASN A 199 -61.73 -29.62 -15.20
N LYS A 200 -62.39 -28.54 -15.65
CA LYS A 200 -61.74 -27.25 -15.91
C LYS A 200 -62.53 -26.07 -15.38
N LEU A 201 -61.86 -25.11 -14.75
CA LEU A 201 -62.36 -23.77 -14.49
C LEU A 201 -61.60 -22.74 -15.34
N THR A 202 -62.31 -21.88 -16.06
CA THR A 202 -61.73 -20.74 -16.78
C THR A 202 -62.27 -19.43 -16.21
N ILE A 203 -61.40 -18.55 -15.71
CA ILE A 203 -61.76 -17.20 -15.28
C ILE A 203 -61.73 -16.30 -16.50
N SER A 204 -62.85 -15.67 -16.86
CA SER A 204 -62.90 -14.73 -17.99
C SER A 204 -62.12 -13.45 -17.69
N SER A 205 -61.66 -12.76 -18.73
CA SER A 205 -60.75 -11.62 -18.61
C SER A 205 -61.25 -10.42 -17.79
N ALA A 206 -62.55 -10.25 -17.64
CA ALA A 206 -63.15 -9.17 -16.87
C ALA A 206 -63.46 -9.52 -15.40
N ASN A 207 -63.26 -10.78 -14.99
CA ASN A 207 -63.77 -11.29 -13.72
C ASN A 207 -62.67 -11.63 -12.72
N MET A 208 -63.03 -11.60 -11.43
CA MET A 208 -62.15 -11.95 -10.33
C MET A 208 -62.64 -13.16 -9.55
N LEU A 209 -61.74 -14.09 -9.22
CA LEU A 209 -61.97 -15.13 -8.23
C LEU A 209 -61.15 -14.85 -6.96
N THR A 210 -61.81 -14.74 -5.81
CA THR A 210 -61.13 -14.59 -4.51
C THR A 210 -61.33 -15.83 -3.64
N LEU A 211 -60.25 -16.39 -3.12
CA LEU A 211 -60.24 -17.52 -2.17
C LEU A 211 -59.95 -16.99 -0.76
N SER A 212 -60.86 -17.23 0.20
CA SER A 212 -60.78 -16.61 1.54
C SER A 212 -60.23 -17.49 2.66
N ASN A 213 -60.25 -18.84 2.57
CA ASN A 213 -59.82 -19.74 3.65
C ASN A 213 -59.16 -21.05 3.14
N ASP A 214 -58.79 -21.93 4.08
CA ASP A 214 -58.17 -23.22 3.86
C ASP A 214 -59.12 -24.22 3.17
N GLY A 215 -58.67 -24.77 2.03
CA GLY A 215 -59.35 -25.94 1.45
C GLY A 215 -59.36 -26.08 -0.07
N THR A 216 -58.39 -25.57 -0.81
CA THR A 216 -58.38 -25.76 -2.28
C THR A 216 -57.46 -26.92 -2.64
N THR A 217 -58.02 -28.09 -2.93
CA THR A 217 -57.33 -29.17 -3.65
C THR A 217 -57.88 -29.23 -5.07
N ASN A 218 -57.14 -28.66 -6.02
CA ASN A 218 -57.45 -28.77 -7.44
C ASN A 218 -56.55 -29.84 -8.06
N ALA A 219 -57.15 -30.96 -8.46
CA ALA A 219 -56.56 -32.01 -9.28
C ALA A 219 -56.91 -31.86 -10.78
N GLY A 220 -57.77 -30.91 -11.16
CA GLY A 220 -58.13 -30.53 -12.53
C GLY A 220 -57.39 -29.30 -13.07
N LYS A 221 -57.89 -28.70 -14.16
CA LYS A 221 -57.25 -27.56 -14.85
C LYS A 221 -57.88 -26.22 -14.45
N LEU A 222 -57.06 -25.24 -14.08
CA LEU A 222 -57.48 -23.86 -13.86
C LEU A 222 -56.82 -22.96 -14.92
N THR A 223 -57.63 -22.16 -15.63
CA THR A 223 -57.14 -21.15 -16.57
C THR A 223 -57.55 -19.76 -16.08
N ASN A 224 -56.58 -18.89 -15.79
CA ASN A 224 -56.86 -17.54 -15.32
C ASN A 224 -56.65 -16.51 -16.45
N ASN A 225 -57.71 -16.03 -17.09
CA ASN A 225 -57.61 -14.91 -18.03
C ASN A 225 -57.96 -13.55 -17.38
N GLY A 226 -58.56 -13.55 -16.18
CA GLY A 226 -58.98 -12.36 -15.42
C GLY A 226 -58.11 -12.10 -14.19
N ASN A 227 -58.70 -12.02 -13.00
CA ASN A 227 -57.97 -11.81 -11.75
C ASN A 227 -58.20 -12.96 -10.78
N MET A 228 -57.15 -13.37 -10.07
CA MET A 228 -57.23 -14.35 -8.99
C MET A 228 -56.59 -13.78 -7.73
N VAL A 229 -57.28 -13.89 -6.59
CA VAL A 229 -56.77 -13.46 -5.29
C VAL A 229 -56.83 -14.65 -4.32
N VAL A 230 -55.71 -14.98 -3.69
CA VAL A 230 -55.64 -15.92 -2.57
C VAL A 230 -55.36 -15.10 -1.32
N ASN A 231 -56.36 -14.93 -0.46
CA ASN A 231 -56.22 -14.12 0.76
C ASN A 231 -55.32 -14.79 1.80
N SER A 232 -54.91 -14.02 2.81
CA SER A 232 -54.25 -14.56 4.00
C SER A 232 -55.14 -15.63 4.66
N GLY A 233 -54.60 -16.85 4.85
CA GLY A 233 -55.34 -18.04 5.30
C GLY A 233 -55.88 -18.93 4.16
N GLY A 234 -55.94 -18.41 2.93
CA GLY A 234 -56.27 -19.19 1.74
C GLY A 234 -55.15 -20.17 1.37
N SER A 235 -55.50 -21.36 0.86
CA SER A 235 -54.53 -22.30 0.29
C SER A 235 -55.03 -22.80 -1.06
N LEU A 236 -54.31 -22.52 -2.16
CA LEU A 236 -54.58 -22.92 -3.54
C LEU A 236 -53.58 -24.00 -3.98
N SER A 237 -53.98 -25.28 -4.05
CA SER A 237 -53.17 -26.34 -4.69
C SER A 237 -53.72 -26.67 -6.06
N ILE A 238 -52.94 -26.57 -7.14
CA ILE A 238 -53.34 -26.75 -8.54
C ILE A 238 -52.31 -27.61 -9.30
N ASN A 239 -52.74 -28.21 -10.43
CA ASN A 239 -51.79 -28.88 -11.32
C ASN A 239 -50.91 -27.87 -12.08
N SER A 240 -51.48 -27.14 -13.02
CA SER A 240 -50.80 -26.01 -13.69
C SER A 240 -51.65 -24.74 -13.62
N LEU A 241 -50.98 -23.59 -13.67
CA LEU A 241 -51.62 -22.30 -13.89
C LEU A 241 -51.24 -21.76 -15.26
N ASP A 242 -52.22 -21.77 -16.16
CA ASP A 242 -52.11 -21.19 -17.50
C ASP A 242 -53.05 -19.98 -17.61
N GLY A 243 -52.65 -18.92 -18.30
CA GLY A 243 -53.56 -17.83 -18.66
C GLY A 243 -52.87 -16.48 -18.84
N THR A 244 -53.67 -15.44 -19.08
CA THR A 244 -53.25 -14.04 -19.29
C THR A 244 -53.66 -13.11 -18.16
N GLY A 245 -54.26 -13.65 -17.10
CA GLY A 245 -54.80 -12.92 -15.97
C GLY A 245 -53.78 -12.65 -14.87
N SER A 246 -54.10 -11.70 -13.99
CA SER A 246 -53.27 -11.34 -12.83
C SER A 246 -53.58 -12.21 -11.61
N ILE A 247 -52.58 -12.43 -10.76
CA ILE A 247 -52.65 -13.24 -9.54
C ILE A 247 -52.12 -12.42 -8.37
N ALA A 248 -52.84 -12.39 -7.26
CA ALA A 248 -52.38 -11.85 -5.99
C ALA A 248 -52.47 -12.93 -4.90
N ASN A 249 -51.31 -13.38 -4.41
CA ASN A 249 -51.21 -14.42 -3.38
C ASN A 249 -50.69 -13.84 -2.06
N SER A 250 -51.56 -13.82 -1.06
CA SER A 250 -51.22 -13.56 0.34
C SER A 250 -51.42 -14.78 1.25
N GLY A 251 -51.92 -15.88 0.69
CA GLY A 251 -52.05 -17.18 1.36
C GLY A 251 -50.97 -18.16 0.94
N THR A 252 -51.33 -19.44 0.76
CA THR A 252 -50.45 -20.47 0.20
C THR A 252 -50.92 -20.81 -1.22
N MET A 253 -49.99 -20.90 -2.17
CA MET A 253 -50.24 -21.41 -3.51
C MET A 253 -49.25 -22.55 -3.78
N THR A 254 -49.72 -23.68 -4.29
CA THR A 254 -48.90 -24.82 -4.71
C THR A 254 -49.28 -25.22 -6.14
N ALA A 255 -48.33 -25.24 -7.08
CA ALA A 255 -48.52 -25.68 -8.45
C ALA A 255 -47.63 -26.89 -8.75
N THR A 256 -48.21 -28.05 -9.10
CA THR A 256 -47.44 -29.30 -9.25
C THR A 256 -46.72 -29.44 -10.59
N ALA A 257 -47.35 -29.07 -11.71
CA ALA A 257 -46.78 -29.13 -13.06
C ALA A 257 -46.11 -27.82 -13.51
N GLY A 258 -46.46 -26.67 -12.92
CA GLY A 258 -45.80 -25.39 -13.18
C GLY A 258 -46.74 -24.19 -13.30
N ILE A 259 -46.16 -23.02 -13.49
CA ILE A 259 -46.87 -21.74 -13.67
C ILE A 259 -46.30 -21.03 -14.90
N THR A 260 -47.19 -20.59 -15.80
CA THR A 260 -46.85 -19.65 -16.87
C THR A 260 -47.53 -18.31 -16.61
N ASN A 261 -46.77 -17.33 -16.13
CA ASN A 261 -47.26 -15.98 -15.90
C ASN A 261 -47.09 -15.09 -17.14
N ASN A 262 -48.19 -14.80 -17.84
CA ASN A 262 -48.19 -13.86 -18.96
C ASN A 262 -48.61 -12.43 -18.56
N ASN A 263 -48.90 -12.16 -17.28
CA ASN A 263 -49.34 -10.86 -16.79
C ASN A 263 -48.68 -10.52 -15.43
N SER A 264 -49.44 -10.14 -14.39
CA SER A 264 -48.88 -9.74 -13.10
C SER A 264 -49.14 -10.78 -12.01
N VAL A 265 -48.09 -11.27 -11.38
CA VAL A 265 -48.13 -12.08 -10.15
C VAL A 265 -47.59 -11.25 -8.99
N THR A 266 -48.36 -11.09 -7.93
CA THR A 266 -47.87 -10.56 -6.64
C THR A 266 -47.92 -11.68 -5.60
N ASN A 267 -46.82 -11.89 -4.87
CA ASN A 267 -46.71 -12.90 -3.83
C ASN A 267 -46.24 -12.26 -2.51
N SER A 268 -47.18 -12.04 -1.60
CA SER A 268 -46.97 -11.68 -0.20
C SER A 268 -47.10 -12.86 0.76
N GLY A 269 -47.63 -14.00 0.28
CA GLY A 269 -47.76 -15.25 1.02
C GLY A 269 -46.67 -16.28 0.67
N THR A 270 -47.04 -17.55 0.58
CA THR A 270 -46.17 -18.66 0.13
C THR A 270 -46.59 -19.15 -1.24
N MET A 271 -45.66 -19.25 -2.18
CA MET A 271 -45.86 -19.81 -3.51
C MET A 271 -44.87 -20.96 -3.73
N ASN A 272 -45.36 -22.17 -3.89
CA ASN A 272 -44.58 -23.38 -4.16
C ASN A 272 -44.88 -23.86 -5.58
N VAL A 273 -43.85 -23.95 -6.44
CA VAL A 273 -43.99 -24.41 -7.82
C VAL A 273 -43.10 -25.64 -7.98
N ASN A 274 -43.70 -26.84 -7.98
CA ASN A 274 -42.92 -28.06 -8.11
C ASN A 274 -42.41 -28.23 -9.57
N GLY A 275 -43.19 -27.76 -10.54
CA GLY A 275 -42.80 -27.67 -11.95
C GLY A 275 -42.02 -26.41 -12.30
N ALA A 276 -41.98 -26.06 -13.59
CA ALA A 276 -41.29 -24.85 -14.05
C ALA A 276 -42.13 -23.58 -13.79
N LEU A 277 -41.46 -22.47 -13.48
CA LEU A 277 -42.05 -21.13 -13.42
C LEU A 277 -41.54 -20.31 -14.60
N THR A 278 -42.43 -19.95 -15.53
CA THR A 278 -42.12 -19.04 -16.64
C THR A 278 -42.80 -17.70 -16.40
N ASN A 279 -42.02 -16.64 -16.21
CA ASN A 279 -42.49 -15.26 -16.07
C ASN A 279 -42.27 -14.48 -17.37
N SER A 280 -43.32 -14.21 -18.12
CA SER A 280 -43.27 -13.43 -19.37
C SER A 280 -43.61 -11.94 -19.17
N ASN A 281 -44.13 -11.55 -18.00
CA ASN A 281 -44.40 -10.16 -17.66
C ASN A 281 -43.93 -9.85 -16.22
N SER A 282 -44.76 -9.60 -15.22
CA SER A 282 -44.29 -9.12 -13.90
C SER A 282 -44.52 -10.13 -12.77
N LEU A 283 -43.50 -10.40 -11.96
CA LEU A 283 -43.59 -11.11 -10.69
C LEU A 283 -42.97 -10.27 -9.57
N ALA A 284 -43.79 -9.86 -8.60
CA ALA A 284 -43.36 -9.15 -7.40
C ALA A 284 -43.47 -10.06 -6.18
N ASN A 285 -42.36 -10.28 -5.48
CA ASN A 285 -42.28 -11.14 -4.31
C ASN A 285 -41.93 -10.33 -3.05
N THR A 286 -42.82 -10.36 -2.07
CA THR A 286 -42.61 -9.86 -0.70
C THR A 286 -42.75 -10.97 0.35
N GLY A 287 -43.26 -12.15 -0.03
CA GLY A 287 -43.34 -13.37 0.79
C GLY A 287 -42.31 -14.43 0.37
N THR A 288 -42.70 -15.71 0.39
CA THR A 288 -41.85 -16.85 0.02
C THR A 288 -42.24 -17.42 -1.35
N THR A 289 -41.27 -17.56 -2.26
CA THR A 289 -41.45 -18.27 -3.54
C THR A 289 -40.43 -19.42 -3.62
N SER A 290 -40.90 -20.66 -3.74
CA SER A 290 -40.07 -21.86 -3.91
C SER A 290 -40.36 -22.50 -5.27
N VAL A 291 -39.35 -22.75 -6.09
CA VAL A 291 -39.47 -23.42 -7.39
C VAL A 291 -38.58 -24.68 -7.39
N SER A 292 -39.18 -25.86 -7.50
CA SER A 292 -38.45 -27.15 -7.48
C SER A 292 -37.88 -27.56 -8.84
N SER A 293 -38.16 -26.80 -9.90
CA SER A 293 -37.61 -26.99 -11.25
C SER A 293 -36.96 -25.69 -11.74
N ASN A 294 -37.07 -25.38 -13.04
CA ASN A 294 -36.49 -24.20 -13.65
C ASN A 294 -37.37 -22.95 -13.46
N LEU A 295 -36.72 -21.80 -13.27
CA LEU A 295 -37.32 -20.48 -13.34
C LEU A 295 -36.82 -19.77 -14.62
N THR A 296 -37.74 -19.39 -15.50
CA THR A 296 -37.44 -18.62 -16.72
C THR A 296 -38.10 -17.25 -16.62
N ASN A 297 -37.31 -16.18 -16.69
CA ASN A 297 -37.79 -14.81 -16.66
C ASN A 297 -37.55 -14.10 -18.00
N ASN A 298 -38.62 -13.91 -18.74
CA ASN A 298 -38.65 -13.09 -19.96
C ASN A 298 -39.22 -11.68 -19.70
N GLY A 299 -39.73 -11.41 -18.49
CA GLY A 299 -40.23 -10.10 -18.06
C GLY A 299 -39.46 -9.53 -16.86
N THR A 300 -40.17 -9.01 -15.86
CA THR A 300 -39.60 -8.42 -14.65
C THR A 300 -39.89 -9.29 -13.43
N ILE A 301 -38.85 -9.69 -12.71
CA ILE A 301 -38.94 -10.24 -11.35
C ILE A 301 -38.41 -9.20 -10.37
N THR A 302 -39.17 -8.91 -9.31
CA THR A 302 -38.73 -8.07 -8.20
C THR A 302 -38.95 -8.79 -6.88
N ASN A 303 -37.88 -9.20 -6.20
CA ASN A 303 -37.93 -9.70 -4.83
C ASN A 303 -37.61 -8.56 -3.86
N SER A 304 -38.64 -7.85 -3.37
CA SER A 304 -38.46 -6.62 -2.59
C SER A 304 -38.08 -6.87 -1.14
N SER A 305 -38.77 -7.79 -0.46
CA SER A 305 -38.59 -8.11 0.96
C SER A 305 -38.76 -9.60 1.27
N GLY A 306 -38.93 -10.41 0.23
CA GLY A 306 -39.26 -11.82 0.35
C GLY A 306 -38.05 -12.76 0.25
N SER A 307 -38.34 -14.06 0.28
CA SER A 307 -37.38 -15.13 0.00
C SER A 307 -37.76 -15.84 -1.29
N MET A 308 -36.79 -16.09 -2.17
CA MET A 308 -36.97 -16.91 -3.35
C MET A 308 -35.95 -18.04 -3.36
N SER A 309 -36.40 -19.28 -3.56
CA SER A 309 -35.54 -20.46 -3.66
C SER A 309 -35.85 -21.23 -4.95
N VAL A 310 -34.85 -21.50 -5.77
CA VAL A 310 -34.98 -22.24 -7.03
C VAL A 310 -33.98 -23.38 -7.02
N THR A 311 -34.43 -24.62 -7.11
CA THR A 311 -33.52 -25.78 -7.14
C THR A 311 -32.94 -26.02 -8.54
N GLY A 312 -33.73 -25.76 -9.58
CA GLY A 312 -33.31 -25.87 -10.98
C GLY A 312 -32.59 -24.61 -11.50
N THR A 313 -32.55 -24.47 -12.83
CA THR A 313 -31.87 -23.35 -13.49
C THR A 313 -32.70 -22.08 -13.39
N VAL A 314 -32.06 -20.96 -13.04
CA VAL A 314 -32.62 -19.61 -13.15
C VAL A 314 -32.14 -18.99 -14.46
N SER A 315 -33.03 -18.73 -15.41
CA SER A 315 -32.72 -18.05 -16.66
C SER A 315 -33.38 -16.67 -16.68
N ASN A 316 -32.58 -15.60 -16.66
CA ASN A 316 -33.04 -14.23 -16.76
C ASN A 316 -32.71 -13.63 -18.12
N ALA A 317 -33.73 -13.45 -18.97
CA ALA A 317 -33.63 -12.81 -20.28
C ALA A 317 -34.05 -11.33 -20.27
N SER A 318 -34.61 -10.82 -19.17
CA SER A 318 -35.04 -9.43 -19.03
C SER A 318 -34.62 -8.88 -17.65
N SER A 319 -35.51 -8.40 -16.78
CA SER A 319 -35.12 -7.74 -15.51
C SER A 319 -35.31 -8.63 -14.29
N PHE A 320 -34.26 -8.85 -13.50
CA PHE A 320 -34.33 -9.51 -12.19
C PHE A 320 -33.75 -8.57 -11.12
N THR A 321 -34.57 -8.11 -10.19
CA THR A 321 -34.14 -7.34 -9.01
C THR A 321 -34.31 -8.15 -7.73
N ASN A 322 -33.22 -8.31 -6.97
CA ASN A 322 -33.24 -8.88 -5.63
C ASN A 322 -32.83 -7.84 -4.58
N ASN A 323 -33.76 -7.49 -3.69
CA ASN A 323 -33.52 -6.62 -2.53
C ASN A 323 -33.57 -7.38 -1.20
N ALA A 324 -33.80 -8.69 -1.23
CA ALA A 324 -33.89 -9.56 -0.06
C ALA A 324 -33.09 -10.85 -0.30
N THR A 325 -33.66 -12.05 -0.13
CA THR A 325 -32.91 -13.31 -0.25
C THR A 325 -33.31 -14.10 -1.50
N VAL A 326 -32.32 -14.50 -2.31
CA VAL A 326 -32.48 -15.44 -3.43
C VAL A 326 -31.48 -16.58 -3.29
N THR A 327 -31.93 -17.82 -3.40
CA THR A 327 -31.08 -19.01 -3.50
C THR A 327 -31.34 -19.73 -4.82
N ALA A 328 -30.31 -19.96 -5.62
CA ALA A 328 -30.36 -20.77 -6.83
C ALA A 328 -29.42 -21.98 -6.68
N SER A 329 -29.97 -23.20 -6.59
CA SER A 329 -29.18 -24.40 -6.31
C SER A 329 -28.43 -24.94 -7.54
N SER A 330 -28.89 -24.61 -8.75
CA SER A 330 -28.24 -24.98 -10.01
C SER A 330 -27.62 -23.74 -10.67
N THR A 331 -27.74 -23.64 -12.00
CA THR A 331 -27.14 -22.56 -12.79
C THR A 331 -28.01 -21.30 -12.76
N LEU A 332 -27.37 -20.13 -12.68
CA LEU A 332 -27.94 -18.83 -12.97
C LEU A 332 -27.42 -18.33 -14.32
N SER A 333 -28.30 -18.26 -15.32
CA SER A 333 -27.99 -17.69 -16.64
C SER A 333 -28.64 -16.32 -16.78
N ASN A 334 -27.85 -15.27 -16.98
CA ASN A 334 -28.30 -13.91 -17.18
C ASN A 334 -27.96 -13.41 -18.58
N THR A 335 -28.97 -13.26 -19.42
CA THR A 335 -28.90 -12.57 -20.72
C THR A 335 -29.60 -11.21 -20.70
N GLY A 336 -30.30 -10.87 -19.60
CA GLY A 336 -30.89 -9.56 -19.34
C GLY A 336 -30.13 -8.73 -18.30
N THR A 337 -30.85 -7.95 -17.49
CA THR A 337 -30.31 -7.16 -16.38
C THR A 337 -30.62 -7.85 -15.05
N LEU A 338 -29.59 -8.10 -14.25
CA LEU A 338 -29.71 -8.59 -12.87
C LEU A 338 -29.16 -7.56 -11.88
N SER A 339 -29.96 -7.18 -10.89
CA SER A 339 -29.58 -6.27 -9.81
C SER A 339 -29.76 -6.97 -8.46
N ASN A 340 -28.70 -7.06 -7.67
CA ASN A 340 -28.71 -7.64 -6.33
C ASN A 340 -28.31 -6.59 -5.29
N THR A 341 -29.27 -6.08 -4.51
CA THR A 341 -29.02 -5.24 -3.33
C THR A 341 -29.17 -6.01 -2.01
N GLY A 342 -29.79 -7.19 -2.04
CA GLY A 342 -29.88 -8.12 -0.91
C GLY A 342 -28.81 -9.22 -0.93
N THR A 343 -29.17 -10.43 -0.50
CA THR A 343 -28.31 -11.62 -0.52
C THR A 343 -28.74 -12.57 -1.64
N MET A 344 -27.82 -12.92 -2.52
CA MET A 344 -28.00 -13.95 -3.53
C MET A 344 -26.97 -15.06 -3.33
N THR A 345 -27.43 -16.29 -3.20
CA THR A 345 -26.57 -17.48 -3.11
C THR A 345 -26.81 -18.37 -4.31
N VAL A 346 -25.77 -18.64 -5.10
CA VAL A 346 -25.82 -19.54 -6.25
C VAL A 346 -24.85 -20.68 -6.00
N THR A 347 -25.35 -21.92 -5.89
CA THR A 347 -24.49 -23.08 -5.66
C THR A 347 -23.93 -23.68 -6.95
N GLY A 348 -24.66 -23.58 -8.06
CA GLY A 348 -24.14 -23.91 -9.39
C GLY A 348 -23.45 -22.73 -10.07
N ALA A 349 -23.23 -22.83 -11.39
CA ALA A 349 -22.50 -21.83 -12.15
C ALA A 349 -23.33 -20.54 -12.36
N ILE A 350 -22.65 -19.40 -12.45
CA ILE A 350 -23.23 -18.14 -12.90
C ILE A 350 -22.71 -17.84 -14.31
N THR A 351 -23.59 -17.63 -15.27
CA THR A 351 -23.25 -17.15 -16.62
C THR A 351 -23.88 -15.79 -16.84
N ASN A 352 -23.08 -14.75 -16.98
CA ASN A 352 -23.52 -13.40 -17.29
C ASN A 352 -23.13 -13.00 -18.71
N SER A 353 -24.10 -12.92 -19.61
CA SER A 353 -23.91 -12.49 -21.00
C SER A 353 -24.46 -11.08 -21.27
N SER A 354 -24.88 -10.36 -20.23
CA SER A 354 -25.39 -8.98 -20.33
C SER A 354 -24.99 -8.18 -19.08
N SER A 355 -25.91 -7.58 -18.33
CA SER A 355 -25.58 -6.73 -17.17
C SER A 355 -25.93 -7.40 -15.85
N MET A 356 -24.95 -7.50 -14.94
CA MET A 356 -25.13 -7.91 -13.55
C MET A 356 -24.52 -6.87 -12.61
N THR A 357 -25.32 -6.35 -11.68
CA THR A 357 -24.87 -5.42 -10.64
C THR A 357 -25.12 -6.02 -9.26
N ASN A 358 -24.09 -6.11 -8.44
CA ASN A 358 -24.17 -6.52 -7.04
C ASN A 358 -23.82 -5.35 -6.12
N SER A 359 -24.82 -4.80 -5.42
CA SER A 359 -24.64 -3.83 -4.33
C SER A 359 -24.85 -4.43 -2.94
N GLY A 360 -25.38 -5.66 -2.86
CA GLY A 360 -25.52 -6.45 -1.64
C GLY A 360 -24.46 -7.53 -1.51
N THR A 361 -24.85 -8.76 -1.18
CA THR A 361 -23.96 -9.93 -1.10
C THR A 361 -24.29 -10.95 -2.19
N LEU A 362 -23.30 -11.38 -2.96
CA LEU A 362 -23.37 -12.49 -3.89
C LEU A 362 -22.42 -13.61 -3.45
N ASN A 363 -22.97 -14.75 -3.06
CA ASN A 363 -22.21 -15.96 -2.75
C ASN A 363 -22.27 -16.90 -3.96
N ALA A 364 -21.17 -17.01 -4.70
CA ALA A 364 -21.04 -17.90 -5.85
C ALA A 364 -20.15 -19.09 -5.47
N ASN A 365 -20.76 -20.25 -5.22
CA ASN A 365 -20.02 -21.42 -4.75
C ASN A 365 -19.37 -22.22 -5.90
N SER A 366 -19.71 -21.91 -7.15
CA SER A 366 -19.12 -22.49 -8.35
C SER A 366 -18.54 -21.41 -9.28
N THR A 367 -18.35 -21.72 -10.56
CA THR A 367 -17.73 -20.82 -11.53
C THR A 367 -18.63 -19.63 -11.87
N ILE A 368 -18.04 -18.43 -11.93
CA ILE A 368 -18.65 -17.25 -12.53
C ILE A 368 -18.05 -17.06 -13.93
N THR A 369 -18.87 -17.06 -14.97
CA THR A 369 -18.48 -16.69 -16.33
C THR A 369 -19.12 -15.35 -16.69
N ASN A 370 -18.30 -14.33 -16.92
CA ASN A 370 -18.72 -13.02 -17.39
C ASN A 370 -18.28 -12.79 -18.83
N SER A 371 -19.25 -12.60 -19.73
CA SER A 371 -19.03 -12.29 -21.15
C SER A 371 -19.44 -10.85 -21.51
N SER A 372 -20.02 -10.09 -20.58
CA SER A 372 -20.39 -8.68 -20.75
C SER A 372 -20.08 -7.86 -19.48
N THR A 373 -21.04 -7.31 -18.74
CA THR A 373 -20.75 -6.37 -17.63
C THR A 373 -21.12 -6.99 -16.29
N LEU A 374 -20.14 -7.12 -15.40
CA LEU A 374 -20.33 -7.50 -14.00
C LEU A 374 -19.77 -6.39 -13.11
N THR A 375 -20.64 -5.67 -12.40
CA THR A 375 -20.25 -4.60 -11.47
C THR A 375 -20.54 -5.02 -10.04
N ASN A 376 -19.51 -5.09 -9.20
CA ASN A 376 -19.62 -5.31 -7.78
C ASN A 376 -19.39 -4.00 -7.00
N ASN A 377 -20.43 -3.46 -6.39
CA ASN A 377 -20.39 -2.37 -5.41
C ASN A 377 -20.53 -2.86 -3.96
N GLY A 378 -20.98 -4.11 -3.77
CA GLY A 378 -21.14 -4.76 -2.46
C GLY A 378 -20.06 -5.82 -2.20
N THR A 379 -20.45 -7.02 -1.79
CA THR A 379 -19.56 -8.16 -1.58
C THR A 379 -19.85 -9.29 -2.55
N VAL A 380 -18.81 -9.80 -3.22
CA VAL A 380 -18.85 -11.06 -3.97
C VAL A 380 -17.90 -12.05 -3.30
N ASN A 381 -18.43 -13.20 -2.90
CA ASN A 381 -17.67 -14.34 -2.41
C ASN A 381 -17.64 -15.40 -3.52
N ALA A 382 -16.52 -15.53 -4.21
CA ALA A 382 -16.32 -16.52 -5.27
C ALA A 382 -15.46 -17.67 -4.76
N SER A 383 -16.11 -18.78 -4.43
CA SER A 383 -15.44 -19.96 -3.84
C SER A 383 -14.64 -20.76 -4.88
N SER A 384 -14.87 -20.54 -6.17
CA SER A 384 -14.23 -21.24 -7.29
C SER A 384 -13.71 -20.24 -8.34
N THR A 385 -13.65 -20.65 -9.60
CA THR A 385 -13.08 -19.88 -10.71
C THR A 385 -13.96 -18.69 -11.11
N ILE A 386 -13.33 -17.56 -11.45
CA ILE A 386 -13.96 -16.45 -12.16
C ILE A 386 -13.35 -16.38 -13.55
N THR A 387 -14.17 -16.47 -14.59
CA THR A 387 -13.77 -16.32 -15.99
C THR A 387 -14.41 -15.08 -16.56
N ASN A 388 -13.62 -14.02 -16.77
CA ASN A 388 -14.02 -12.85 -17.52
C ASN A 388 -13.59 -13.01 -18.99
N SER A 389 -14.44 -13.63 -19.80
CA SER A 389 -14.13 -14.10 -21.16
C SER A 389 -13.95 -12.95 -22.15
N SER A 390 -14.94 -12.07 -22.25
CA SER A 390 -14.96 -10.94 -23.20
C SER A 390 -15.47 -9.65 -22.54
N GLY A 391 -15.88 -9.72 -21.27
CA GLY A 391 -16.57 -8.66 -20.57
C GLY A 391 -15.68 -7.70 -19.78
N THR A 392 -16.32 -6.77 -19.07
CA THR A 392 -15.71 -5.96 -18.01
C THR A 392 -16.20 -6.43 -16.65
N LEU A 393 -15.27 -6.79 -15.77
CA LEU A 393 -15.51 -7.02 -14.36
C LEU A 393 -15.01 -5.79 -13.58
N THR A 394 -15.94 -5.02 -13.01
CA THR A 394 -15.61 -3.85 -12.18
C THR A 394 -15.90 -4.17 -10.72
N ASN A 395 -14.90 -4.05 -9.87
CA ASN A 395 -15.01 -4.20 -8.43
C ASN A 395 -14.79 -2.86 -7.73
N ASN A 396 -15.86 -2.25 -7.25
CA ASN A 396 -15.88 -1.05 -6.41
C ASN A 396 -16.16 -1.38 -4.93
N GLY A 397 -16.61 -2.60 -4.62
CA GLY A 397 -16.78 -3.14 -3.27
C GLY A 397 -15.69 -4.17 -2.93
N THR A 398 -16.08 -5.28 -2.28
CA THR A 398 -15.16 -6.39 -1.94
C THR A 398 -15.39 -7.60 -2.84
N LEU A 399 -14.34 -8.08 -3.50
CA LEU A 399 -14.32 -9.37 -4.21
C LEU A 399 -13.35 -10.32 -3.50
N ASN A 400 -13.89 -11.37 -2.88
CA ASN A 400 -13.12 -12.44 -2.24
C ASN A 400 -13.01 -13.61 -3.22
N ALA A 401 -11.80 -13.87 -3.74
CA ALA A 401 -11.55 -14.95 -4.68
C ALA A 401 -10.75 -16.08 -4.02
N SER A 402 -11.34 -17.29 -4.03
CA SER A 402 -10.71 -18.52 -3.54
C SER A 402 -10.37 -19.52 -4.66
N GLY A 403 -10.79 -19.25 -5.90
CA GLY A 403 -10.28 -19.92 -7.11
C GLY A 403 -9.58 -18.96 -8.08
N THR A 404 -9.05 -19.51 -9.17
CA THR A 404 -8.36 -18.75 -10.23
C THR A 404 -9.28 -17.70 -10.86
N ILE A 405 -8.72 -16.53 -11.14
CA ILE A 405 -9.36 -15.52 -11.98
C ILE A 405 -8.72 -15.56 -13.37
N THR A 406 -9.50 -15.94 -14.39
CA THR A 406 -9.09 -15.84 -15.79
C THR A 406 -9.70 -14.59 -16.40
N ASN A 407 -8.89 -13.57 -16.67
CA ASN A 407 -9.29 -12.32 -17.27
C ASN A 407 -8.76 -12.23 -18.71
N ASN A 408 -9.65 -12.37 -19.68
CA ASN A 408 -9.33 -12.28 -21.12
C ASN A 408 -9.78 -10.94 -21.74
N SER A 409 -10.33 -10.02 -20.94
CA SER A 409 -10.75 -8.68 -21.39
C SER A 409 -10.35 -7.61 -20.37
N SER A 410 -11.26 -7.11 -19.51
CA SER A 410 -10.93 -6.05 -18.54
C SER A 410 -11.39 -6.38 -17.12
N LEU A 411 -10.45 -6.36 -16.16
CA LEU A 411 -10.70 -6.41 -14.73
C LEU A 411 -10.29 -5.06 -14.11
N VAL A 412 -11.25 -4.37 -13.51
CA VAL A 412 -11.03 -3.06 -12.88
C VAL A 412 -11.30 -3.18 -11.38
N VAL A 413 -10.32 -2.80 -10.57
CA VAL A 413 -10.48 -2.57 -9.13
C VAL A 413 -10.53 -1.05 -8.94
N GLY A 414 -11.74 -0.53 -8.69
CA GLY A 414 -11.99 0.90 -8.49
C GLY A 414 -11.35 1.42 -7.20
N SER A 415 -11.34 2.74 -7.00
CA SER A 415 -10.63 3.37 -5.87
C SER A 415 -11.13 2.95 -4.48
N ALA A 416 -12.42 2.65 -4.35
CA ALA A 416 -13.02 2.07 -3.14
C ALA A 416 -12.98 0.53 -3.13
N GLY A 417 -12.57 -0.08 -4.25
CA GLY A 417 -12.58 -1.52 -4.46
C GLY A 417 -11.46 -2.24 -3.73
N THR A 418 -11.79 -3.41 -3.18
CA THR A 418 -10.83 -4.37 -2.64
C THR A 418 -10.97 -5.71 -3.33
N LEU A 419 -9.89 -6.22 -3.91
CA LEU A 419 -9.79 -7.61 -4.40
C LEU A 419 -8.89 -8.40 -3.47
N LYS A 420 -9.45 -9.42 -2.81
CA LYS A 420 -8.70 -10.33 -1.94
C LYS A 420 -8.43 -11.65 -2.66
N LEU A 421 -7.15 -11.96 -2.83
CA LEU A 421 -6.65 -13.21 -3.41
C LEU A 421 -6.19 -14.11 -2.25
N ASN A 422 -6.91 -15.21 -2.01
CA ASN A 422 -6.57 -16.16 -0.94
C ASN A 422 -5.70 -17.30 -1.49
N GLY A 423 -4.51 -16.97 -2.02
CA GLY A 423 -3.59 -17.94 -2.62
C GLY A 423 -4.01 -18.41 -4.01
N VAL A 424 -4.49 -17.50 -4.85
CA VAL A 424 -5.04 -17.80 -6.18
C VAL A 424 -4.36 -17.01 -7.28
N SER A 425 -4.35 -17.53 -8.51
CA SER A 425 -3.74 -16.84 -9.65
C SER A 425 -4.73 -15.96 -10.40
N VAL A 426 -4.25 -14.84 -10.93
CA VAL A 426 -4.92 -13.99 -11.92
C VAL A 426 -4.19 -14.18 -13.25
N THR A 427 -4.86 -14.80 -14.22
CA THR A 427 -4.30 -15.17 -15.53
C THR A 427 -5.19 -14.66 -16.67
N GLY A 428 -4.86 -15.01 -17.92
CA GLY A 428 -5.60 -14.63 -19.13
C GLY A 428 -4.94 -13.48 -19.89
N THR A 429 -5.48 -13.11 -21.04
CA THR A 429 -4.87 -12.14 -21.97
C THR A 429 -5.32 -10.69 -21.76
N GLY A 430 -6.22 -10.44 -20.82
CA GLY A 430 -6.82 -9.15 -20.57
C GLY A 430 -5.94 -8.16 -19.81
N THR A 431 -6.46 -6.95 -19.62
CA THR A 431 -5.86 -5.91 -18.78
C THR A 431 -6.44 -5.97 -17.36
N VAL A 432 -5.58 -5.81 -16.36
CA VAL A 432 -5.98 -5.55 -14.97
C VAL A 432 -5.62 -4.11 -14.62
N SER A 433 -6.60 -3.33 -14.16
CA SER A 433 -6.41 -1.94 -13.72
C SER A 433 -6.81 -1.79 -12.27
N ASN A 434 -5.85 -1.47 -11.40
CA ASN A 434 -6.05 -1.24 -9.99
C ASN A 434 -5.91 0.25 -9.64
N SER A 435 -6.95 0.81 -9.03
CA SER A 435 -6.93 2.13 -8.37
C SER A 435 -7.29 2.05 -6.89
N GLY A 436 -7.74 0.88 -6.42
CA GLY A 436 -8.02 0.58 -5.02
C GLY A 436 -6.97 -0.34 -4.43
N THR A 437 -7.40 -1.42 -3.77
CA THR A 437 -6.50 -2.36 -3.08
C THR A 437 -6.63 -3.77 -3.64
N ILE A 438 -5.52 -4.37 -4.06
CA ILE A 438 -5.41 -5.81 -4.30
C ILE A 438 -4.53 -6.40 -3.20
N THR A 439 -5.07 -7.35 -2.44
CA THR A 439 -4.36 -7.99 -1.33
C THR A 439 -4.24 -9.49 -1.54
N VAL A 440 -3.01 -10.01 -1.49
CA VAL A 440 -2.74 -11.44 -1.31
C VAL A 440 -2.79 -11.75 0.18
N ASN A 441 -3.83 -12.48 0.60
CA ASN A 441 -4.12 -12.77 1.99
C ASN A 441 -3.78 -14.24 2.31
N GLY A 442 -2.50 -14.52 2.54
CA GLY A 442 -1.99 -15.88 2.65
C GLY A 442 -1.90 -16.63 1.31
N GLY A 443 -1.24 -17.79 1.33
CA GLY A 443 -0.98 -18.59 0.13
C GLY A 443 -0.07 -17.88 -0.89
N SER A 444 0.00 -18.44 -2.10
CA SER A 444 0.78 -17.87 -3.21
C SER A 444 -0.16 -17.48 -4.35
N SER A 445 -0.13 -16.21 -4.74
CA SER A 445 -0.94 -15.66 -5.82
C SER A 445 -0.04 -15.15 -6.94
N THR A 446 -0.37 -15.45 -8.19
CA THR A 446 0.46 -15.10 -9.35
C THR A 446 -0.35 -14.31 -10.36
N PHE A 447 0.20 -13.21 -10.85
CA PHE A 447 -0.28 -12.52 -12.04
C PHE A 447 0.56 -12.99 -13.23
N SER A 448 -0.08 -13.60 -14.24
CA SER A 448 0.62 -14.17 -15.40
C SER A 448 -0.19 -14.04 -16.70
N ASN A 449 0.52 -14.01 -17.84
CA ASN A 449 -0.05 -13.96 -19.20
C ASN A 449 -0.94 -12.74 -19.54
N LEU A 450 -1.07 -11.77 -18.63
CA LEU A 450 -1.84 -10.55 -18.83
C LEU A 450 -1.20 -9.67 -19.91
N SER A 451 -2.03 -9.02 -20.72
CA SER A 451 -1.53 -8.02 -21.68
C SER A 451 -0.95 -6.80 -20.97
N LYS A 452 -1.55 -6.40 -19.85
CA LYS A 452 -1.13 -5.26 -19.04
C LYS A 452 -1.61 -5.37 -17.61
N LEU A 453 -0.75 -5.03 -16.66
CA LEU A 453 -1.13 -4.75 -15.28
C LEU A 453 -0.86 -3.27 -15.00
N VAL A 454 -1.91 -2.52 -14.67
CA VAL A 454 -1.82 -1.10 -14.28
C VAL A 454 -2.16 -0.99 -12.81
N ASN A 455 -1.25 -0.44 -12.03
CA ASN A 455 -1.43 -0.18 -10.61
C ASN A 455 -1.25 1.32 -10.33
N ALA A 456 -2.35 1.99 -10.00
CA ALA A 456 -2.38 3.35 -9.45
C ALA A 456 -2.86 3.37 -7.99
N GLY A 457 -3.23 2.20 -7.44
CA GLY A 457 -3.59 2.00 -6.04
C GLY A 457 -2.52 1.19 -5.30
N VAL A 458 -2.96 0.31 -4.41
CA VAL A 458 -2.07 -0.57 -3.63
C VAL A 458 -2.19 -2.02 -4.08
N LEU A 459 -1.07 -2.64 -4.39
CA LEU A 459 -0.94 -4.07 -4.59
C LEU A 459 -0.08 -4.63 -3.46
N GLN A 460 -0.67 -5.42 -2.55
CA GLN A 460 0.00 -5.79 -1.30
C GLN A 460 -0.08 -7.28 -0.95
N THR A 461 0.87 -7.72 -0.14
CA THR A 461 0.79 -8.99 0.60
C THR A 461 0.35 -8.74 2.04
N ALA A 462 -0.23 -9.76 2.66
CA ALA A 462 -0.49 -9.85 4.10
C ALA A 462 -0.50 -11.33 4.53
N ASN A 463 -0.42 -11.58 5.83
CA ASN A 463 -0.62 -12.91 6.44
C ASN A 463 0.24 -14.02 5.80
N ASN A 464 1.53 -13.76 5.64
CA ASN A 464 2.54 -14.60 4.98
C ASN A 464 2.22 -14.93 3.52
N GLY A 465 1.38 -14.11 2.87
CA GLY A 465 1.06 -14.23 1.45
C GLY A 465 2.27 -13.98 0.56
N THR A 466 2.31 -14.67 -0.57
CA THR A 466 3.31 -14.48 -1.62
C THR A 466 2.64 -13.96 -2.89
N LEU A 467 3.06 -12.80 -3.38
CA LEU A 467 2.62 -12.22 -4.64
C LEU A 467 3.71 -12.42 -5.69
N ASN A 468 3.44 -13.18 -6.74
CA ASN A 468 4.33 -13.34 -7.89
C ASN A 468 3.85 -12.47 -9.04
N LEU A 469 4.71 -11.58 -9.50
CA LEU A 469 4.51 -10.74 -10.66
C LEU A 469 5.46 -11.24 -11.74
N GLY A 470 4.90 -11.87 -12.78
CA GLY A 470 5.68 -12.50 -13.85
C GLY A 470 5.03 -12.36 -15.22
N SER A 471 5.83 -11.97 -16.21
CA SER A 471 5.50 -11.69 -17.62
C SER A 471 4.62 -10.45 -17.85
N GLY A 472 5.12 -9.53 -18.70
CA GLY A 472 4.41 -8.33 -19.14
C GLY A 472 4.93 -7.02 -18.56
N THR A 473 4.38 -5.91 -19.05
CA THR A 473 4.67 -4.56 -18.55
C THR A 473 3.72 -4.21 -17.42
N LEU A 474 4.29 -3.95 -16.24
CA LEU A 474 3.62 -3.41 -15.07
C LEU A 474 3.79 -1.89 -15.06
N ASN A 475 2.71 -1.16 -15.24
CA ASN A 475 2.71 0.29 -15.05
C ASN A 475 2.23 0.58 -13.63
N ASN A 476 3.15 1.00 -12.77
CA ASN A 476 2.89 1.30 -11.36
C ASN A 476 2.82 2.82 -11.10
N THR A 477 2.49 3.63 -12.12
CA THR A 477 2.42 5.09 -12.00
C THR A 477 1.43 5.51 -10.91
N LEU A 478 1.88 6.30 -9.93
CA LEU A 478 1.16 6.71 -8.72
C LEU A 478 0.76 5.55 -7.77
N GLY A 479 1.08 4.31 -8.11
CA GLY A 479 0.78 3.14 -7.30
C GLY A 479 1.91 2.71 -6.37
N THR A 480 1.53 1.88 -5.39
CA THR A 480 2.46 1.23 -4.45
C THR A 480 2.33 -0.28 -4.53
N ILE A 481 3.46 -0.97 -4.70
CA ILE A 481 3.55 -2.43 -4.55
C ILE A 481 4.19 -2.72 -3.19
N LYS A 482 3.42 -3.28 -2.26
CA LYS A 482 3.79 -3.40 -0.84
C LYS A 482 3.98 -4.85 -0.41
N ALA A 483 5.18 -5.21 0.04
CA ALA A 483 5.39 -6.42 0.82
C ALA A 483 5.18 -6.10 2.30
N GLU A 484 4.12 -6.63 2.93
CA GLU A 484 3.87 -6.51 4.38
C GLU A 484 3.53 -7.89 4.93
N ASN A 485 4.24 -8.32 5.97
CA ASN A 485 4.12 -9.66 6.55
C ASN A 485 3.96 -10.75 5.47
N GLY A 486 4.83 -10.73 4.46
CA GLY A 486 4.65 -11.49 3.22
C GLY A 486 5.76 -11.20 2.20
N THR A 487 5.67 -11.80 1.01
CA THR A 487 6.72 -11.71 -0.01
C THR A 487 6.18 -11.26 -1.36
N VAL A 488 6.81 -10.25 -1.97
CA VAL A 488 6.57 -9.88 -3.38
C VAL A 488 7.74 -10.38 -4.22
N ASN A 489 7.46 -11.21 -5.21
CA ASN A 489 8.44 -11.72 -6.17
C ASN A 489 8.21 -11.07 -7.54
N PHE A 490 9.19 -10.33 -8.02
CA PHE A 490 9.28 -9.94 -9.42
C PHE A 490 10.10 -11.01 -10.15
N SER A 491 9.53 -11.64 -11.17
CA SER A 491 10.16 -12.72 -11.95
C SER A 491 9.86 -12.61 -13.45
N ASN A 492 10.46 -13.49 -14.26
CA ASN A 492 10.12 -13.70 -15.68
C ASN A 492 10.11 -12.42 -16.55
N SER A 493 11.19 -11.62 -16.50
CA SER A 493 11.36 -10.43 -17.34
C SER A 493 10.28 -9.37 -17.13
N SER A 494 9.73 -9.27 -15.91
CA SER A 494 8.77 -8.22 -15.57
C SER A 494 9.39 -6.83 -15.77
N VAL A 495 8.68 -5.93 -16.45
CA VAL A 495 9.09 -4.53 -16.62
C VAL A 495 8.21 -3.65 -15.74
N ILE A 496 8.79 -3.02 -14.71
CA ILE A 496 8.10 -2.17 -13.75
C ILE A 496 8.43 -0.72 -14.07
N ASN A 497 7.40 0.08 -14.36
CA ASN A 497 7.55 1.51 -14.64
C ASN A 497 6.90 2.34 -13.54
N ASN A 498 7.66 3.30 -13.01
CA ASN A 498 7.22 4.34 -12.08
C ASN A 498 6.72 3.82 -10.71
N GLY A 499 6.36 4.77 -9.83
CA GLY A 499 5.75 4.51 -8.53
C GLY A 499 6.70 3.92 -7.49
N THR A 500 6.11 3.42 -6.41
CA THR A 500 6.86 2.91 -5.25
C THR A 500 6.74 1.40 -5.14
N ILE A 501 7.85 0.73 -4.86
CA ILE A 501 7.88 -0.61 -4.29
C ILE A 501 8.27 -0.45 -2.82
N LEU A 502 7.42 -0.91 -1.91
CA LEU A 502 7.57 -0.75 -0.46
C LEU A 502 7.81 -2.10 0.22
N ALA A 503 8.97 -2.29 0.85
CA ALA A 503 9.23 -3.40 1.75
C ALA A 503 8.89 -2.99 3.20
N ALA A 504 7.68 -3.32 3.66
CA ALA A 504 7.18 -2.95 4.98
C ALA A 504 7.54 -3.98 6.07
N THR A 505 6.89 -3.91 7.24
CA THR A 505 7.14 -4.81 8.38
C THR A 505 7.09 -6.29 7.97
N ASN A 506 8.18 -7.02 8.24
CA ASN A 506 8.43 -8.42 7.87
C ASN A 506 8.22 -8.72 6.37
N GLY A 507 8.21 -7.69 5.52
CA GLY A 507 8.00 -7.80 4.09
C GLY A 507 9.30 -8.10 3.35
N ILE A 508 9.27 -9.04 2.42
CA ILE A 508 10.41 -9.36 1.55
C ILE A 508 10.05 -9.03 0.11
N VAL A 509 10.88 -8.24 -0.56
CA VAL A 509 10.77 -7.98 -2.00
C VAL A 509 11.94 -8.66 -2.69
N ASN A 510 11.63 -9.66 -3.52
CA ASN A 510 12.61 -10.36 -4.33
C ASN A 510 12.58 -9.83 -5.77
N LEU A 511 13.73 -9.39 -6.25
CA LEU A 511 13.95 -8.87 -7.61
C LEU A 511 14.71 -9.93 -8.40
N LYS A 512 14.02 -10.65 -9.30
CA LYS A 512 14.62 -11.70 -10.14
C LYS A 512 14.30 -11.45 -11.61
N ASN A 513 15.30 -11.21 -12.45
CA ASN A 513 15.09 -10.95 -13.88
C ASN A 513 14.07 -9.82 -14.09
N ALA A 514 14.12 -8.76 -13.29
CA ALA A 514 13.19 -7.63 -13.33
C ALA A 514 13.85 -6.41 -13.96
N THR A 515 13.08 -5.62 -14.73
CA THR A 515 13.50 -4.30 -15.22
C THR A 515 12.80 -3.22 -14.39
N LEU A 516 13.58 -2.39 -13.70
CA LEU A 516 13.10 -1.24 -12.94
C LEU A 516 13.35 0.04 -13.73
N ASN A 517 12.29 0.72 -14.11
CA ASN A 517 12.35 2.00 -14.81
C ASN A 517 11.70 3.11 -13.98
N ASN A 518 12.51 4.04 -13.50
CA ASN A 518 12.05 5.21 -12.74
C ASN A 518 11.25 4.87 -11.46
N VAL A 519 11.71 3.86 -10.70
CA VAL A 519 11.02 3.31 -9.52
C VAL A 519 11.62 3.86 -8.21
N SER A 520 10.77 4.12 -7.22
CA SER A 520 11.17 4.36 -5.82
C SER A 520 11.18 3.06 -5.02
N LEU A 521 12.30 2.73 -4.39
CA LEU A 521 12.44 1.62 -3.44
C LEU A 521 12.45 2.20 -2.01
N GLU A 522 11.44 1.85 -1.22
CA GLU A 522 11.22 2.37 0.14
C GLU A 522 11.00 1.26 1.16
N LYS A 523 11.54 1.37 2.37
CA LYS A 523 11.23 0.39 3.44
C LYS A 523 10.61 1.06 4.66
N SER A 524 9.85 0.26 5.40
CA SER A 524 9.44 0.57 6.77
C SER A 524 9.78 -0.61 7.70
N SER A 525 10.10 -0.31 8.96
CA SER A 525 10.42 -1.34 9.98
C SER A 525 11.59 -2.24 9.56
N ASN A 526 11.40 -3.55 9.44
CA ASN A 526 12.43 -4.55 9.12
C ASN A 526 12.26 -5.22 7.75
N GLY A 527 11.55 -4.57 6.80
CA GLY A 527 11.42 -5.07 5.43
C GLY A 527 12.77 -5.25 4.71
N GLN A 528 12.80 -6.05 3.63
CA GLN A 528 14.05 -6.38 2.93
C GLN A 528 13.89 -6.40 1.41
N TYR A 529 14.87 -5.86 0.70
CA TYR A 529 15.05 -6.04 -0.74
C TYR A 529 16.16 -7.04 -1.03
N LYS A 530 15.88 -8.01 -1.88
CA LYS A 530 16.84 -9.06 -2.24
C LYS A 530 16.85 -9.30 -3.74
N GLN A 531 18.05 -9.25 -4.32
CA GLN A 531 18.32 -9.85 -5.62
C GLN A 531 19.08 -11.15 -5.36
N THR A 532 18.48 -12.29 -5.72
CA THR A 532 18.99 -13.62 -5.31
C THR A 532 19.48 -14.45 -6.50
N GLY A 533 20.60 -15.16 -6.36
CA GLY A 533 21.15 -16.08 -7.36
C GLY A 533 21.64 -15.38 -8.64
N ASN A 534 21.86 -16.14 -9.71
CA ASN A 534 22.24 -15.66 -11.06
C ASN A 534 21.08 -14.93 -11.79
N SER A 535 20.30 -14.14 -11.05
CA SER A 535 19.21 -13.33 -11.60
C SER A 535 19.77 -11.98 -12.02
N ASN A 536 19.33 -11.50 -13.19
CA ASN A 536 19.65 -10.16 -13.63
C ASN A 536 18.62 -9.17 -13.08
N MET A 537 19.03 -7.96 -12.74
CA MET A 537 18.11 -6.84 -12.54
C MET A 537 18.52 -5.73 -13.50
N TRP A 538 17.63 -5.33 -14.40
CA TRP A 538 17.90 -4.22 -15.30
C TRP A 538 17.43 -2.93 -14.65
N MET A 539 18.31 -1.94 -14.54
CA MET A 539 17.99 -0.65 -13.95
C MET A 539 18.06 0.45 -15.01
N MET A 540 17.00 1.27 -15.09
CA MET A 540 16.87 2.33 -16.06
C MET A 540 16.39 3.64 -15.43
N GLY A 541 17.01 4.75 -15.82
CA GLY A 541 16.63 6.11 -15.42
C GLY A 541 16.94 6.46 -13.96
N LEU A 542 16.04 7.17 -13.30
CA LEU A 542 16.21 7.61 -11.91
C LEU A 542 15.61 6.58 -10.94
N ILE A 543 16.45 5.92 -10.15
CA ILE A 543 16.00 5.06 -9.05
C ILE A 543 16.21 5.80 -7.74
N GLN A 544 15.12 6.02 -7.00
CA GLN A 544 15.20 6.56 -5.65
C GLN A 544 15.29 5.36 -4.70
N ASN A 545 16.46 5.17 -4.10
CA ASN A 545 16.64 4.17 -3.07
C ASN A 545 16.71 4.88 -1.72
N ASN A 546 15.71 4.66 -0.87
CA ASN A 546 15.71 5.21 0.48
C ASN A 546 16.26 4.20 1.50
N ASP A 547 16.71 3.01 1.09
CA ASP A 547 17.03 1.92 2.03
C ASP A 547 18.08 0.88 1.58
N LEU A 548 18.13 -0.26 2.28
CA LEU A 548 19.03 -1.40 2.08
C LEU A 548 18.58 -2.30 0.90
N LEU A 549 19.35 -2.27 -0.20
CA LEU A 549 19.27 -3.26 -1.29
C LEU A 549 20.38 -4.30 -1.12
N SER A 550 20.03 -5.59 -1.00
CA SER A 550 21.00 -6.68 -0.91
C SER A 550 21.13 -7.43 -2.25
N LEU A 551 22.34 -7.43 -2.80
CA LEU A 551 22.76 -8.24 -3.94
C LEU A 551 23.42 -9.51 -3.40
N GLU A 552 22.71 -10.64 -3.48
CA GLU A 552 23.18 -11.94 -3.00
C GLU A 552 24.10 -12.64 -4.03
N ASP A 553 24.58 -13.84 -3.70
CA ASP A 553 25.53 -14.57 -4.53
C ASP A 553 25.04 -14.77 -5.97
N GLY A 554 25.86 -14.34 -6.94
CA GLY A 554 25.57 -14.38 -8.37
C GLY A 554 24.69 -13.27 -8.94
N ALA A 555 24.16 -12.38 -8.09
CA ALA A 555 23.25 -11.32 -8.52
C ALA A 555 23.97 -10.24 -9.35
N GLN A 556 23.50 -10.01 -10.59
CA GLN A 556 24.03 -8.98 -11.48
C GLN A 556 22.97 -7.90 -11.75
N SER A 557 23.23 -6.68 -11.30
CA SER A 557 22.44 -5.49 -11.65
C SER A 557 23.00 -4.87 -12.93
N ILE A 558 22.27 -5.03 -14.03
CA ILE A 558 22.66 -4.57 -15.36
C ILE A 558 22.13 -3.15 -15.60
N ILE A 559 23.04 -2.23 -15.92
CA ILE A 559 22.74 -0.83 -16.23
C ILE A 559 22.64 -0.67 -17.75
N ASN A 560 21.40 -0.60 -18.26
CA ASN A 560 21.08 -0.57 -19.71
C ASN A 560 20.78 0.84 -20.26
N SER A 561 20.72 1.83 -19.39
CA SER A 561 20.62 3.25 -19.75
C SER A 561 21.49 4.05 -18.78
N ASP A 562 21.70 5.34 -19.05
CA ASP A 562 22.22 6.21 -18.00
C ASP A 562 21.27 6.15 -16.80
N THR A 563 21.79 5.68 -15.68
CA THR A 563 21.00 5.38 -14.49
C THR A 563 21.58 6.13 -13.31
N THR A 564 20.72 6.84 -12.59
CA THR A 564 21.07 7.52 -11.34
C THR A 564 20.37 6.81 -10.19
N ILE A 565 21.15 6.28 -9.24
CA ILE A 565 20.64 5.78 -7.97
C ILE A 565 20.80 6.89 -6.94
N LYS A 566 19.69 7.51 -6.53
CA LYS A 566 19.68 8.44 -5.39
C LYS A 566 19.53 7.64 -4.12
N ASN A 567 20.60 7.53 -3.35
CA ASN A 567 20.62 6.85 -2.09
C ASN A 567 20.47 7.88 -0.96
N LEU A 568 19.22 8.23 -0.62
CA LEU A 568 18.92 9.31 0.32
C LEU A 568 19.10 8.85 1.78
N GLY A 569 19.51 9.76 2.66
CA GLY A 569 19.62 9.48 4.11
C GLY A 569 20.64 8.38 4.45
N THR A 570 20.19 7.32 5.13
CA THR A 570 21.02 6.17 5.56
C THR A 570 20.93 4.97 4.62
N GLY A 571 20.33 5.11 3.44
CA GLY A 571 20.18 4.01 2.49
C GLY A 571 21.53 3.39 2.11
N SER A 572 21.53 2.08 1.87
CA SER A 572 22.76 1.34 1.55
C SER A 572 22.53 0.24 0.51
N ILE A 573 23.54 -0.07 -0.28
CA ILE A 573 23.50 -1.21 -1.21
C ILE A 573 24.60 -2.16 -0.77
N THR A 574 24.24 -3.39 -0.43
CA THR A 574 25.20 -4.41 -0.03
C THR A 574 25.45 -5.38 -1.18
N VAL A 575 26.72 -5.61 -1.51
CA VAL A 575 27.19 -6.49 -2.58
C VAL A 575 27.94 -7.67 -1.95
N GLY A 576 27.28 -8.82 -1.80
CA GLY A 576 27.69 -9.88 -0.87
C GLY A 576 28.22 -11.21 -1.44
N GLY A 577 28.54 -11.32 -2.72
CA GLY A 577 28.86 -12.61 -3.38
C GLY A 577 29.95 -13.44 -2.69
N THR A 578 29.68 -14.74 -2.49
CA THR A 578 30.59 -15.71 -1.84
C THR A 578 31.10 -16.78 -2.80
N GLY A 579 30.38 -17.08 -3.89
CA GLY A 579 30.72 -18.09 -4.89
C GLY A 579 30.92 -17.54 -6.30
N SER A 580 30.08 -16.60 -6.74
CA SER A 580 30.07 -16.04 -8.10
C SER A 580 30.14 -14.52 -8.10
N ASP A 581 30.46 -13.93 -9.24
CA ASP A 581 30.53 -12.47 -9.36
C ASP A 581 29.15 -11.88 -9.07
N THR A 582 29.12 -10.84 -8.24
CA THR A 582 27.93 -10.15 -7.75
C THR A 582 28.17 -8.65 -7.81
N GLY A 583 27.19 -7.89 -8.30
CA GLY A 583 27.24 -6.43 -8.24
C GLY A 583 26.65 -5.77 -9.48
N PHE A 584 27.34 -4.75 -10.00
CA PHE A 584 26.83 -3.92 -11.08
C PHE A 584 27.59 -4.18 -12.38
N GLN A 585 26.86 -4.31 -13.48
CA GLN A 585 27.42 -4.43 -14.83
C GLN A 585 26.88 -3.30 -15.70
N LEU A 586 27.77 -2.46 -16.22
CA LEU A 586 27.43 -1.34 -17.07
C LEU A 586 27.51 -1.78 -18.53
N THR A 587 26.41 -1.61 -19.27
CA THR A 587 26.42 -1.83 -20.72
C THR A 587 27.16 -0.72 -21.47
N ASP A 588 27.50 -1.00 -22.72
CA ASP A 588 28.34 -0.13 -23.54
C ASP A 588 27.80 1.30 -23.65
N GLY A 589 28.63 2.26 -23.21
CA GLY A 589 28.33 3.69 -23.22
C GLY A 589 27.28 4.14 -22.21
N LYS A 590 26.92 3.30 -21.23
CA LYS A 590 25.96 3.64 -20.16
C LYS A 590 26.67 3.91 -18.85
N ASN A 591 26.21 4.94 -18.16
CA ASN A 591 26.79 5.37 -16.89
C ASN A 591 25.92 4.96 -15.70
N LEU A 592 26.58 4.59 -14.61
CA LEU A 592 25.95 4.45 -13.31
C LEU A 592 26.38 5.63 -12.43
N THR A 593 25.44 6.51 -12.11
CA THR A 593 25.64 7.58 -11.13
C THR A 593 25.02 7.18 -9.80
N VAL A 594 25.78 7.30 -8.72
CA VAL A 594 25.28 7.08 -7.36
C VAL A 594 25.33 8.42 -6.63
N GLU A 595 24.17 8.90 -6.20
CA GLU A 595 24.02 10.15 -5.47
C GLU A 595 23.73 9.87 -3.99
N GLY A 596 24.68 10.16 -3.10
CA GLY A 596 24.50 9.93 -1.65
C GLY A 596 24.64 8.47 -1.19
N GLY A 597 24.38 8.25 0.10
CA GLY A 597 24.30 6.93 0.75
C GLY A 597 25.59 6.10 0.66
N THR A 598 25.47 4.78 0.89
CA THR A 598 26.62 3.86 0.91
C THR A 598 26.46 2.65 -0.02
N ILE A 599 27.47 2.32 -0.81
CA ILE A 599 27.63 1.00 -1.44
C ILE A 599 28.68 0.22 -0.64
N GLN A 600 28.27 -0.87 -0.01
CA GLN A 600 29.12 -1.75 0.78
C GLN A 600 29.43 -3.01 -0.04
N MET A 601 30.69 -3.19 -0.40
CA MET A 601 31.20 -4.37 -1.08
C MET A 601 31.86 -5.29 -0.05
N ASN A 602 31.49 -6.58 -0.01
CA ASN A 602 31.90 -7.48 1.08
C ASN A 602 32.90 -8.55 0.66
N SER A 603 33.25 -8.64 -0.63
CA SER A 603 34.07 -9.72 -1.17
C SER A 603 35.08 -9.20 -2.18
N GLU A 604 36.36 -9.33 -1.84
CA GLU A 604 37.52 -8.93 -2.65
C GLU A 604 37.46 -9.44 -4.09
N ASN A 605 37.01 -10.69 -4.29
CA ASN A 605 37.04 -11.35 -5.59
C ASN A 605 35.69 -11.41 -6.30
N LYS A 606 34.59 -11.15 -5.58
CA LYS A 606 33.23 -11.43 -6.07
C LYS A 606 32.34 -10.21 -6.10
N SER A 607 32.56 -9.22 -5.22
CA SER A 607 31.84 -7.95 -5.30
C SER A 607 32.47 -7.12 -6.42
N LYS A 608 31.70 -6.81 -7.48
CA LYS A 608 32.22 -6.12 -8.67
C LYS A 608 31.32 -4.99 -9.16
N ILE A 609 31.95 -3.95 -9.69
CA ILE A 609 31.35 -2.95 -10.58
C ILE A 609 32.13 -3.02 -11.89
N THR A 610 31.53 -3.51 -12.96
CA THR A 610 32.23 -3.81 -14.22
C THR A 610 31.66 -3.02 -15.39
N ALA A 611 32.52 -2.66 -16.32
CA ALA A 611 32.19 -2.09 -17.61
C ALA A 611 33.09 -2.71 -18.69
N THR A 612 32.54 -2.91 -19.88
CA THR A 612 33.23 -3.54 -21.02
C THR A 612 33.96 -2.55 -21.93
N GLN A 613 33.67 -1.25 -21.83
CA GLN A 613 34.15 -0.21 -22.75
C GLN A 613 34.58 1.05 -22.00
N LEU A 614 35.52 1.80 -22.61
CA LEU A 614 36.05 3.08 -22.11
C LEU A 614 34.97 4.14 -21.82
N ALA A 615 33.84 4.08 -22.55
CA ALA A 615 32.79 5.09 -22.50
C ALA A 615 31.87 4.99 -21.27
N SER A 616 31.84 3.83 -20.59
CA SER A 616 30.92 3.58 -19.47
C SER A 616 31.58 3.97 -18.14
N GLN A 617 30.95 4.90 -17.42
CA GLN A 617 31.48 5.47 -16.18
C GLN A 617 30.68 5.05 -14.95
N PHE A 618 31.41 4.75 -13.88
CA PHE A 618 30.89 4.76 -12.52
C PHE A 618 31.15 6.13 -11.90
N ILE A 619 30.09 6.87 -11.61
CA ILE A 619 30.13 8.23 -11.09
C ILE A 619 29.65 8.21 -9.63
N ASN A 620 30.55 8.44 -8.69
CA ASN A 620 30.21 8.59 -7.27
C ASN A 620 30.06 10.07 -6.94
N LYS A 621 28.87 10.48 -6.51
CA LYS A 621 28.51 11.88 -6.26
C LYS A 621 27.87 12.06 -4.87
N GLY A 622 28.63 12.56 -3.91
CA GLY A 622 28.20 12.73 -2.52
C GLY A 622 27.95 11.41 -1.77
N GLY A 623 28.30 10.27 -2.36
CA GLY A 623 28.12 8.93 -1.79
C GLY A 623 29.42 8.30 -1.32
N LYS A 624 29.30 7.17 -0.62
CA LYS A 624 30.41 6.38 -0.11
C LYS A 624 30.39 4.99 -0.75
N LEU A 625 31.46 4.58 -1.42
CA LEU A 625 31.70 3.17 -1.73
C LEU A 625 32.73 2.66 -0.73
N LYS A 626 32.46 1.52 -0.09
CA LYS A 626 33.34 0.98 0.93
C LYS A 626 33.45 -0.54 0.89
N GLY A 627 34.52 -1.06 1.50
CA GLY A 627 34.69 -2.48 1.77
C GLY A 627 35.80 -3.13 0.97
N ALA A 628 35.48 -4.24 0.31
CA ALA A 628 36.40 -5.04 -0.50
C ALA A 628 35.71 -5.51 -1.78
N GLY A 629 36.44 -5.50 -2.89
CA GLY A 629 35.92 -5.87 -4.21
C GLY A 629 36.68 -5.23 -5.35
N GLN A 630 36.08 -5.22 -6.54
CA GLN A 630 36.70 -4.71 -7.76
C GLN A 630 35.81 -3.65 -8.43
N ILE A 631 36.39 -2.50 -8.75
CA ILE A 631 35.81 -1.49 -9.64
C ILE A 631 36.60 -1.56 -10.94
N GLN A 632 36.02 -2.18 -11.95
CA GLN A 632 36.55 -2.29 -13.31
C GLN A 632 35.67 -1.44 -14.25
N ALA A 633 35.67 -0.14 -14.01
CA ALA A 633 34.94 0.84 -14.81
C ALA A 633 35.67 2.19 -14.77
N ALA A 634 35.40 3.06 -15.74
CA ALA A 634 35.89 4.43 -15.70
C ALA A 634 35.32 5.14 -14.46
N LEU A 635 36.17 5.50 -13.51
CA LEU A 635 35.77 6.07 -12.23
C LEU A 635 35.81 7.60 -12.25
N GLN A 636 34.69 8.22 -11.89
CA GLN A 636 34.60 9.64 -11.54
C GLN A 636 34.11 9.79 -10.10
N ASN A 637 35.02 10.10 -9.19
CA ASN A 637 34.73 10.34 -7.77
C ASN A 637 34.66 11.85 -7.52
N LEU A 638 33.45 12.41 -7.40
CA LEU A 638 33.24 13.85 -7.28
C LEU A 638 33.41 14.35 -5.83
N ALA A 639 33.43 15.67 -5.64
CA ALA A 639 33.52 16.30 -4.33
C ALA A 639 32.45 15.78 -3.34
N ASN A 640 32.82 15.70 -2.06
CA ASN A 640 32.01 15.11 -0.96
C ASN A 640 31.73 13.60 -1.09
N SER A 641 32.37 12.91 -2.04
CA SER A 641 32.24 11.45 -2.20
C SER A 641 33.49 10.73 -1.70
N SER A 642 33.35 9.48 -1.24
CA SER A 642 34.49 8.67 -0.80
C SER A 642 34.48 7.26 -1.36
N ILE A 643 35.68 6.73 -1.62
CA ILE A 643 35.94 5.32 -1.95
C ILE A 643 36.91 4.79 -0.90
N GLU A 644 36.49 3.78 -0.16
CA GLU A 644 37.14 3.39 1.09
C GLU A 644 37.40 1.88 1.17
N ALA A 645 38.67 1.48 1.16
CA ALA A 645 39.04 0.15 1.60
C ALA A 645 39.02 0.12 3.14
N ASP A 646 38.08 -0.61 3.76
CA ASP A 646 37.92 -0.59 5.22
C ASP A 646 37.73 -1.97 5.88
N ILE A 647 37.75 -3.06 5.08
CA ILE A 647 37.71 -4.43 5.60
C ILE A 647 39.15 -4.91 5.82
N ALA A 648 39.49 -5.17 7.09
CA ALA A 648 40.83 -5.58 7.49
C ALA A 648 41.34 -6.81 6.73
N GLY A 649 42.57 -6.72 6.22
CA GLY A 649 43.23 -7.81 5.47
C GLY A 649 42.62 -8.09 4.10
N LYS A 650 41.70 -7.25 3.61
CA LYS A 650 41.09 -7.36 2.28
C LYS A 650 41.49 -6.18 1.40
N VAL A 651 41.27 -6.37 0.10
CA VAL A 651 41.61 -5.39 -0.93
C VAL A 651 40.34 -4.83 -1.58
N LEU A 652 40.31 -3.51 -1.75
CA LEU A 652 39.43 -2.85 -2.72
C LEU A 652 40.29 -2.42 -3.92
N GLN A 653 39.96 -2.93 -5.09
CA GLN A 653 40.72 -2.71 -6.31
C GLN A 653 39.97 -1.73 -7.21
N VAL A 654 40.66 -0.68 -7.66
CA VAL A 654 40.19 0.23 -8.71
C VAL A 654 41.05 -0.06 -9.94
N LEU A 655 40.53 -0.96 -10.80
CA LEU A 655 41.20 -1.49 -11.98
C LEU A 655 40.81 -0.69 -13.22
N ASN A 656 41.20 0.58 -13.24
CA ASN A 656 40.74 1.51 -14.28
C ASN A 656 41.86 1.81 -15.29
N ASN A 657 42.14 0.78 -16.09
CA ASN A 657 43.01 0.89 -17.28
C ASN A 657 42.28 1.50 -18.49
N LEU A 658 41.09 2.06 -18.25
CA LEU A 658 40.22 2.64 -19.25
C LEU A 658 40.55 4.13 -19.44
N SER A 659 39.86 5.02 -18.71
CA SER A 659 40.03 6.48 -18.84
C SER A 659 40.87 7.12 -17.73
N GLY A 660 41.50 6.30 -16.87
CA GLY A 660 42.15 6.75 -15.65
C GLY A 660 41.18 7.09 -14.51
N ILE A 661 41.72 7.21 -13.30
CA ILE A 661 40.98 7.43 -12.05
C ILE A 661 40.83 8.93 -11.83
N LYS A 662 39.61 9.46 -11.93
CA LYS A 662 39.32 10.88 -11.65
C LYS A 662 38.83 11.05 -10.22
N ASN A 663 39.64 11.67 -9.37
CA ASN A 663 39.33 11.91 -7.97
C ASN A 663 39.30 13.41 -7.64
N GLN A 664 38.10 13.90 -7.33
CA GLN A 664 37.83 15.21 -6.73
C GLN A 664 37.25 15.06 -5.30
N GLY A 665 37.06 13.81 -4.84
CA GLY A 665 36.59 13.45 -3.51
C GLY A 665 37.71 12.84 -2.67
N GLN A 666 37.43 11.70 -2.03
CA GLN A 666 38.40 10.97 -1.20
C GLN A 666 38.61 9.53 -1.71
N LEU A 667 39.86 9.13 -1.88
CA LEU A 667 40.29 7.73 -2.03
C LEU A 667 41.04 7.35 -0.75
N ARG A 668 40.56 6.34 -0.02
CA ARG A 668 41.08 6.07 1.32
C ARG A 668 41.23 4.58 1.63
N ALA A 669 42.31 4.24 2.30
CA ALA A 669 42.50 2.95 2.96
C ALA A 669 42.50 3.13 4.50
N LEU A 670 41.87 2.20 5.21
CA LEU A 670 41.69 2.20 6.66
C LEU A 670 41.84 0.78 7.24
N ASN A 671 42.02 0.68 8.56
CA ASN A 671 41.83 -0.56 9.33
C ASN A 671 42.57 -1.78 8.77
N GLN A 672 43.85 -1.65 8.39
CA GLN A 672 44.63 -2.74 7.79
C GLN A 672 44.11 -3.24 6.43
N ALA A 673 43.19 -2.52 5.79
CA ALA A 673 42.75 -2.80 4.44
C ALA A 673 43.76 -2.25 3.42
N LYS A 674 43.63 -2.72 2.17
CA LYS A 674 44.42 -2.22 1.06
C LYS A 674 43.51 -1.59 0.00
N LEU A 675 43.84 -0.37 -0.43
CA LEU A 675 43.28 0.25 -1.62
C LEU A 675 44.30 0.10 -2.76
N TYR A 676 43.96 -0.70 -3.77
CA TYR A 676 44.82 -0.93 -4.93
C TYR A 676 44.31 -0.11 -6.13
N LEU A 677 45.18 0.72 -6.71
CA LEU A 677 44.88 1.63 -7.81
C LEU A 677 45.73 1.26 -9.03
N ASP A 678 45.07 0.99 -10.16
CA ASP A 678 45.74 0.73 -11.44
C ASP A 678 45.27 1.75 -12.49
N GLY A 679 46.22 2.43 -13.14
CA GLY A 679 46.00 3.51 -14.11
C GLY A 679 46.53 4.89 -13.67
N VAL A 680 46.38 5.89 -14.54
CA VAL A 680 46.72 7.30 -14.26
C VAL A 680 45.68 7.89 -13.30
N ILE A 681 46.14 8.55 -12.24
CA ILE A 681 45.29 9.14 -11.21
C ILE A 681 45.26 10.66 -11.39
N ASP A 682 44.14 11.17 -11.91
CA ASP A 682 43.82 12.59 -11.90
C ASP A 682 43.18 12.95 -10.56
N ASN A 683 44.00 13.41 -9.62
CA ASN A 683 43.61 13.74 -8.25
C ASN A 683 43.30 15.24 -8.09
N ALA A 684 42.81 15.91 -9.14
CA ALA A 684 42.52 17.34 -9.12
C ALA A 684 41.56 17.73 -7.97
N ALA A 685 42.07 18.44 -6.96
CA ALA A 685 41.38 18.80 -5.71
C ALA A 685 40.92 17.63 -4.81
N GLY A 686 41.27 16.39 -5.17
CA GLY A 686 40.98 15.19 -4.39
C GLY A 686 42.01 14.90 -3.29
N LYS A 687 41.63 13.99 -2.38
CA LYS A 687 42.48 13.48 -1.30
C LYS A 687 42.70 11.98 -1.47
N ILE A 688 43.94 11.54 -1.29
CA ILE A 688 44.33 10.14 -1.16
C ILE A 688 44.81 9.91 0.28
N GLU A 689 44.33 8.87 0.96
CA GLU A 689 44.63 8.63 2.37
C GLU A 689 45.03 7.17 2.66
N ALA A 690 46.14 6.97 3.38
CA ALA A 690 46.50 5.70 3.99
C ALA A 690 46.54 5.89 5.51
N LEU A 691 45.51 5.41 6.23
CA LEU A 691 45.39 5.59 7.68
C LEU A 691 45.19 4.25 8.40
N ASN A 692 45.45 4.19 9.71
CA ASN A 692 45.22 3.05 10.60
C ASN A 692 45.83 1.73 10.07
N ASN A 693 47.16 1.72 9.86
CA ASN A 693 47.94 0.56 9.39
C ASN A 693 47.48 0.00 8.03
N SER A 694 46.86 0.83 7.20
CA SER A 694 46.40 0.46 5.87
C SER A 694 47.46 0.70 4.80
N THR A 695 47.18 0.25 3.58
CA THR A 695 48.06 0.46 2.43
C THR A 695 47.28 1.01 1.25
N VAL A 696 47.77 2.09 0.66
CA VAL A 696 47.42 2.47 -0.72
C VAL A 696 48.52 1.91 -1.62
N GLU A 697 48.14 1.16 -2.64
CA GLU A 697 49.07 0.53 -3.59
C GLU A 697 48.77 1.01 -5.01
N ILE A 698 49.83 1.33 -5.78
CA ILE A 698 49.76 1.75 -7.18
C ILE A 698 50.54 0.75 -8.05
N ALA A 699 49.86 0.18 -9.04
CA ALA A 699 50.27 -1.01 -9.79
C ALA A 699 51.45 -0.84 -10.76
N SER A 700 51.50 0.26 -11.51
CA SER A 700 52.49 0.48 -12.59
C SER A 700 53.22 1.82 -12.39
N ASN A 701 53.88 2.37 -13.42
CA ASN A 701 54.41 3.74 -13.34
C ASN A 701 53.24 4.69 -13.06
N GLY A 702 53.09 5.07 -11.79
CA GLY A 702 51.99 5.89 -11.33
C GLY A 702 52.23 7.34 -11.71
N SER A 703 51.18 8.01 -12.18
CA SER A 703 51.14 9.48 -12.20
C SER A 703 49.99 9.90 -11.31
N ILE A 704 50.27 10.77 -10.33
CA ILE A 704 49.26 11.42 -9.51
C ILE A 704 49.30 12.91 -9.84
N ASN A 705 48.21 13.40 -10.42
CA ASN A 705 48.10 14.78 -10.87
C ASN A 705 47.22 15.57 -9.89
N GLY A 706 47.84 16.44 -9.10
CA GLY A 706 47.17 17.37 -8.19
C GLY A 706 46.73 16.78 -6.85
N GLY A 707 46.03 17.62 -6.08
CA GLY A 707 45.39 17.24 -4.82
C GLY A 707 46.37 16.96 -3.68
N SER A 708 45.93 16.19 -2.69
CA SER A 708 46.77 15.80 -1.56
C SER A 708 46.83 14.29 -1.33
N LEU A 709 47.97 13.86 -0.78
CA LEU A 709 48.21 12.51 -0.28
C LEU A 709 48.57 12.60 1.20
N ASN A 710 47.77 11.95 2.05
CA ASN A 710 47.97 11.95 3.49
C ASN A 710 48.28 10.53 3.99
N ILE A 711 49.38 10.38 4.72
CA ILE A 711 49.80 9.11 5.31
C ILE A 711 49.94 9.31 6.81
N ASP A 712 49.21 8.55 7.62
CA ASP A 712 49.35 8.65 9.08
C ASP A 712 50.57 7.88 9.59
N THR A 713 50.71 7.77 10.91
CA THR A 713 51.89 7.17 11.57
C THR A 713 52.09 5.68 11.28
N GLN A 714 51.10 4.98 10.74
CA GLN A 714 51.20 3.54 10.39
C GLN A 714 50.78 3.25 8.95
N GLY A 715 50.24 4.23 8.25
CA GLY A 715 49.85 4.14 6.85
C GLY A 715 51.03 3.94 5.91
N LYS A 716 50.74 3.32 4.77
CA LYS A 716 51.75 3.01 3.76
C LYS A 716 51.25 3.39 2.38
N LEU A 717 52.10 4.04 1.59
CA LEU A 717 51.97 4.10 0.13
C LEU A 717 53.01 3.16 -0.48
N LEU A 718 52.55 2.26 -1.35
CA LEU A 718 53.39 1.39 -2.16
C LEU A 718 53.18 1.70 -3.63
N VAL A 719 54.24 2.01 -4.37
CA VAL A 719 54.22 2.18 -5.82
C VAL A 719 55.17 1.16 -6.43
N GLN A 720 54.67 0.20 -7.20
CA GLN A 720 55.45 -0.96 -7.65
C GLN A 720 56.61 -0.59 -8.60
N GLN A 721 56.50 0.51 -9.36
CA GLN A 721 57.53 0.99 -10.28
C GLN A 721 57.94 2.44 -9.94
N GLY A 722 57.79 3.42 -10.83
CA GLY A 722 58.03 4.85 -10.54
C GLY A 722 56.77 5.63 -10.18
N LEU A 723 56.94 6.79 -9.53
CA LEU A 723 55.87 7.75 -9.25
C LEU A 723 56.21 9.13 -9.83
N GLN A 724 55.34 9.64 -10.70
CA GLN A 724 55.32 11.02 -11.18
C GLN A 724 54.29 11.82 -10.36
N ALA A 725 54.78 12.64 -9.43
CA ALA A 725 53.95 13.56 -8.65
C ALA A 725 53.92 14.91 -9.35
N GLN A 726 52.74 15.30 -9.85
CA GLN A 726 52.54 16.56 -10.57
C GLN A 726 51.58 17.45 -9.79
N GLY A 727 52.05 18.50 -9.15
CA GLY A 727 51.25 19.33 -8.24
C GLY A 727 50.67 18.60 -7.03
N LEU A 728 51.26 17.47 -6.62
CA LEU A 728 50.77 16.67 -5.51
C LEU A 728 51.32 17.20 -4.17
N LYS A 729 50.42 17.39 -3.19
CA LYS A 729 50.80 17.75 -1.81
C LYS A 729 50.81 16.52 -0.93
N VAL A 730 51.99 15.98 -0.64
CA VAL A 730 52.18 14.84 0.25
C VAL A 730 52.42 15.32 1.68
N THR A 731 51.66 14.77 2.63
CA THR A 731 51.82 14.99 4.07
C THR A 731 51.92 13.65 4.79
N MET A 732 53.02 13.45 5.50
CA MET A 732 53.28 12.25 6.29
C MET A 732 53.30 12.61 7.78
N ASN A 733 52.65 11.80 8.61
CA ASN A 733 52.75 11.89 10.05
C ASN A 733 53.76 10.87 10.57
N ASN A 734 54.49 11.25 11.62
CA ASN A 734 55.56 10.52 12.30
C ASN A 734 55.45 8.98 12.24
N GLY A 735 56.16 8.34 11.31
CA GLY A 735 56.15 6.88 11.12
C GLY A 735 55.47 6.39 9.83
N GLY A 736 54.85 7.29 9.07
CA GLY A 736 54.32 6.97 7.74
C GLY A 736 55.40 6.48 6.78
N ASN A 737 55.02 5.62 5.84
CA ASN A 737 55.95 5.00 4.89
C ASN A 737 55.52 5.22 3.44
N ILE A 738 56.44 5.65 2.59
CA ILE A 738 56.31 5.61 1.13
C ILE A 738 57.39 4.69 0.59
N THR A 739 57.01 3.74 -0.25
CA THR A 739 57.94 2.89 -1.01
C THR A 739 57.64 3.02 -2.50
N VAL A 740 58.64 3.38 -3.30
CA VAL A 740 58.57 3.49 -4.76
C VAL A 740 59.65 2.60 -5.37
N GLY A 741 59.29 1.67 -6.26
CA GLY A 741 60.22 0.69 -6.81
C GLY A 741 61.42 1.29 -7.58
N ASN A 742 61.21 2.41 -8.28
CA ASN A 742 62.23 3.07 -9.11
C ASN A 742 62.44 4.54 -8.68
N THR A 743 61.90 5.49 -9.45
CA THR A 743 62.10 6.93 -9.23
C THR A 743 60.84 7.58 -8.68
N LEU A 744 60.98 8.39 -7.63
CA LEU A 744 59.99 9.37 -7.19
C LEU A 744 60.35 10.73 -7.78
N ASN A 745 59.53 11.24 -8.70
CA ASN A 745 59.73 12.55 -9.31
C ASN A 745 58.71 13.55 -8.77
N LEU A 746 59.20 14.65 -8.18
CA LEU A 746 58.39 15.77 -7.69
C LEU A 746 58.56 16.96 -8.64
N ASP A 747 57.48 17.38 -9.30
CA ASP A 747 57.50 18.59 -10.12
C ASP A 747 57.63 19.87 -9.29
N ASN A 748 57.76 21.02 -9.96
CA ASN A 748 57.94 22.33 -9.32
C ASN A 748 56.72 22.85 -8.54
N THR A 749 55.60 22.14 -8.56
CA THR A 749 54.39 22.48 -7.80
C THR A 749 54.05 21.44 -6.73
N SER A 750 54.82 20.35 -6.65
CA SER A 750 54.65 19.29 -5.68
C SER A 750 55.36 19.58 -4.36
N SER A 751 54.86 18.99 -3.28
CA SER A 751 55.50 19.07 -1.96
C SER A 751 55.50 17.72 -1.26
N LEU A 752 56.60 17.36 -0.60
CA LEU A 752 56.76 16.19 0.25
C LEU A 752 57.08 16.62 1.68
N ALA A 753 56.07 16.62 2.55
CA ALA A 753 56.25 16.91 3.97
C ALA A 753 56.40 15.60 4.78
N LEU A 754 57.59 15.37 5.32
CA LEU A 754 57.98 14.14 6.04
C LEU A 754 57.46 14.09 7.50
N GLY A 755 57.05 15.24 8.06
CA GLY A 755 56.58 15.35 9.45
C GLY A 755 57.70 15.80 10.39
N THR A 756 57.69 15.33 11.64
CA THR A 756 58.66 15.72 12.68
C THR A 756 59.48 14.55 13.25
N SER A 757 59.15 13.30 12.92
CA SER A 757 59.91 12.10 13.36
C SER A 757 60.82 11.56 12.27
N ARG A 758 61.96 11.00 12.70
CA ARG A 758 62.90 10.25 11.85
C ARG A 758 62.36 8.89 11.40
N ASP A 759 61.29 8.41 12.04
CA ASP A 759 60.63 7.14 11.70
C ASP A 759 59.82 7.23 10.40
N THR A 760 59.56 8.44 9.91
CA THR A 760 58.99 8.62 8.57
C THR A 760 60.03 8.19 7.53
N VAL A 761 59.68 7.24 6.67
CA VAL A 761 60.58 6.71 5.63
C VAL A 761 59.98 6.89 4.24
N VAL A 762 60.79 7.43 3.33
CA VAL A 762 60.52 7.44 1.90
C VAL A 762 61.62 6.65 1.21
N GLN A 763 61.28 5.49 0.68
CA GLN A 763 62.19 4.58 0.00
C GLN A 763 61.99 4.67 -1.51
N ALA A 764 63.08 4.87 -2.25
CA ALA A 764 63.11 4.85 -3.72
C ALA A 764 64.52 4.52 -4.24
N GLY A 765 64.64 4.07 -5.47
CA GLY A 765 65.96 4.02 -6.14
C GLY A 765 66.55 5.42 -6.33
N GLN A 766 65.70 6.38 -6.72
CA GLN A 766 66.06 7.79 -6.86
C GLN A 766 64.88 8.70 -6.50
N ILE A 767 65.16 9.82 -5.83
CA ILE A 767 64.21 10.92 -5.63
C ILE A 767 64.71 12.11 -6.43
N VAL A 768 63.90 12.59 -7.37
CA VAL A 768 64.16 13.81 -8.15
C VAL A 768 63.23 14.90 -7.66
N ASN A 769 63.78 15.99 -7.13
CA ASN A 769 63.02 17.10 -6.57
C ASN A 769 63.19 18.37 -7.40
N SER A 770 62.09 18.83 -7.99
CA SER A 770 61.94 20.20 -8.49
C SER A 770 60.97 21.04 -7.64
N GLY A 771 60.27 20.40 -6.69
CA GLY A 771 59.30 21.01 -5.79
C GLY A 771 59.88 21.28 -4.41
N VAL A 772 59.11 21.00 -3.35
CA VAL A 772 59.54 21.21 -1.95
C VAL A 772 59.59 19.89 -1.18
N ILE A 773 60.73 19.53 -0.63
CA ILE A 773 60.83 18.49 0.42
C ILE A 773 60.94 19.22 1.76
N SER A 774 60.16 18.83 2.76
CA SER A 774 60.22 19.49 4.08
C SER A 774 60.02 18.59 5.29
N GLY A 775 60.54 19.02 6.44
CA GLY A 775 60.38 18.33 7.73
C GLY A 775 61.45 17.28 7.99
N SER A 776 61.25 16.47 9.04
CA SER A 776 62.19 15.43 9.46
C SER A 776 61.79 14.06 8.94
N GLY A 777 62.79 13.24 8.57
CA GLY A 777 62.56 11.87 8.12
C GLY A 777 63.79 11.22 7.50
N THR A 778 63.61 10.01 6.99
CA THR A 778 64.61 9.28 6.23
C THR A 778 64.20 9.19 4.76
N LEU A 779 65.06 9.68 3.87
CA LEU A 779 65.02 9.47 2.43
C LEU A 779 65.99 8.33 2.09
N ASP A 780 65.45 7.11 1.98
CA ASP A 780 66.24 5.94 1.60
C ASP A 780 66.35 5.86 0.07
N ALA A 781 67.17 6.74 -0.50
CA ALA A 781 67.35 6.90 -1.94
C ALA A 781 68.60 7.69 -2.32
N GLN A 782 68.95 7.64 -3.60
CA GLN A 782 69.74 8.68 -4.26
C GLN A 782 68.87 9.94 -4.43
N VAL A 783 69.29 11.10 -3.91
CA VAL A 783 68.48 12.33 -3.94
C VAL A 783 69.10 13.36 -4.88
N VAL A 784 68.35 13.76 -5.90
CA VAL A 784 68.70 14.82 -6.85
C VAL A 784 67.74 15.98 -6.66
N ASN A 785 68.20 17.05 -6.03
CA ASN A 785 67.45 18.29 -5.91
C ASN A 785 67.80 19.19 -7.11
N SER A 786 67.11 19.04 -8.23
CA SER A 786 67.44 19.70 -9.50
C SER A 786 67.27 21.22 -9.40
N ASP A 787 66.03 21.68 -9.22
CA ASP A 787 65.65 23.10 -9.09
C ASP A 787 64.69 23.32 -7.91
N GLY A 788 64.56 22.33 -7.03
CA GLY A 788 63.64 22.33 -5.90
C GLY A 788 64.23 22.92 -4.62
N THR A 789 63.38 23.00 -3.60
CA THR A 789 63.76 23.41 -2.24
C THR A 789 63.75 22.22 -1.28
N ILE A 790 64.81 22.05 -0.50
CA ILE A 790 64.83 21.19 0.68
C ILE A 790 64.74 22.08 1.93
N LYS A 791 63.70 21.91 2.75
CA LYS A 791 63.46 22.64 3.99
C LYS A 791 63.44 21.67 5.17
N VAL A 792 64.56 21.51 5.87
CA VAL A 792 64.66 20.50 6.93
C VAL A 792 63.60 20.72 8.03
N GLY A 793 63.22 21.97 8.29
CA GLY A 793 61.94 22.34 8.90
C GLY A 793 62.11 22.99 10.27
N ASN A 794 61.03 23.60 10.77
CA ASN A 794 61.04 24.47 11.95
C ASN A 794 61.87 23.92 13.11
N SER A 795 63.01 24.57 13.34
CA SER A 795 64.15 23.90 13.94
C SER A 795 63.86 23.23 15.28
N PRO A 796 64.37 22.03 15.47
CA PRO A 796 65.23 21.30 14.53
C PRO A 796 64.53 20.16 13.82
N GLY A 797 64.70 20.16 12.49
CA GLY A 797 64.48 18.99 11.67
C GLY A 797 65.76 18.17 11.44
N ILE A 798 65.60 16.87 11.16
CA ILE A 798 66.70 16.03 10.62
C ILE A 798 66.20 15.30 9.39
N ILE A 799 66.89 15.50 8.26
CA ILE A 799 66.72 14.68 7.06
C ILE A 799 67.90 13.73 6.94
N ASN A 800 67.65 12.43 6.97
CA ASN A 800 68.64 11.39 6.74
C ASN A 800 68.52 10.85 5.31
N ILE A 801 69.55 11.01 4.50
CA ILE A 801 69.64 10.52 3.13
C ILE A 801 70.62 9.35 3.10
N THR A 802 70.18 8.16 2.69
CA THR A 802 71.06 6.96 2.70
C THR A 802 72.00 6.90 1.50
N GLY A 803 71.60 7.47 0.35
CA GLY A 803 72.40 7.56 -0.88
C GLY A 803 73.18 8.89 -1.00
N ASP A 804 73.50 9.25 -2.25
CA ASP A 804 74.13 10.53 -2.58
C ASP A 804 73.09 11.66 -2.58
N LEU A 805 73.55 12.89 -2.30
CA LEU A 805 72.79 14.12 -2.43
C LEU A 805 73.41 15.02 -3.50
N LEU A 806 72.69 15.23 -4.60
CA LEU A 806 73.07 16.18 -5.66
C LEU A 806 72.19 17.43 -5.57
N LEU A 807 72.80 18.58 -5.28
CA LEU A 807 72.15 19.89 -5.29
C LEU A 807 72.43 20.57 -6.63
N GLY A 808 71.39 20.77 -7.45
CA GLY A 808 71.47 21.41 -8.75
C GLY A 808 71.62 22.94 -8.65
N ALA A 809 71.92 23.59 -9.77
CA ALA A 809 72.25 25.02 -9.81
C ALA A 809 71.06 25.93 -9.44
N GLY A 810 69.82 25.52 -9.72
CA GLY A 810 68.61 26.25 -9.33
C GLY A 810 68.06 25.84 -7.96
N SER A 811 68.69 24.89 -7.28
CA SER A 811 68.18 24.35 -6.02
C SER A 811 68.35 25.30 -4.82
N VAL A 812 67.49 25.15 -3.82
CA VAL A 812 67.58 25.87 -2.54
C VAL A 812 67.60 24.88 -1.39
N THR A 813 68.53 25.05 -0.46
CA THR A 813 68.52 24.35 0.83
C THR A 813 68.25 25.37 1.93
N GLU A 814 67.21 25.15 2.72
CA GLU A 814 66.82 26.00 3.84
C GLU A 814 67.01 25.23 5.14
N MET A 815 67.74 25.83 6.06
CA MET A 815 68.05 25.28 7.37
C MET A 815 67.84 26.33 8.45
N GLU A 816 67.42 25.88 9.62
CA GLU A 816 67.22 26.71 10.79
C GLU A 816 68.23 26.35 11.90
N ILE A 817 68.58 27.34 12.73
CA ILE A 817 69.47 27.20 13.87
C ILE A 817 68.87 27.95 15.06
N TRP A 818 68.30 27.20 16.01
CA TRP A 818 67.70 27.73 17.24
C TRP A 818 68.51 27.38 18.50
N GLY A 819 69.62 26.66 18.34
CA GLY A 819 70.54 26.25 19.40
C GLY A 819 71.70 25.43 18.84
N THR A 820 72.33 24.62 19.68
CA THR A 820 73.63 23.98 19.37
C THR A 820 73.59 22.46 19.31
N THR A 821 72.43 21.84 19.55
CA THR A 821 72.30 20.37 19.55
C THR A 821 71.52 19.92 18.30
N PRO A 822 72.10 19.12 17.39
CA PRO A 822 71.37 18.68 16.19
C PRO A 822 70.13 17.86 16.58
N GLY A 823 68.96 18.22 16.05
CA GLY A 823 67.71 17.49 16.30
C GLY A 823 67.04 17.67 17.68
N ASP A 824 67.54 18.56 18.56
CA ASP A 824 66.90 18.84 19.86
C ASP A 824 65.67 19.76 19.73
N SER A 825 64.47 19.23 19.98
CA SER A 825 63.18 19.92 19.78
C SER A 825 62.99 21.32 20.42
N ILE A 826 63.89 21.76 21.30
CA ILE A 826 63.76 23.06 22.01
C ILE A 826 64.93 23.98 21.67
N ASN A 827 66.17 23.47 21.70
CA ASN A 827 67.42 24.25 21.57
C ASN A 827 68.38 23.62 20.55
N GLY A 828 67.87 23.22 19.40
CA GLY A 828 68.68 22.58 18.36
C GLY A 828 68.73 23.30 17.02
N TYR A 829 69.35 22.63 16.07
CA TYR A 829 69.50 23.10 14.69
C TYR A 829 69.20 21.99 13.67
N ASP A 830 68.90 22.41 12.45
CA ASP A 830 68.60 21.55 11.32
C ASP A 830 69.84 20.84 10.79
N GLN A 831 69.73 19.55 10.53
CA GLN A 831 70.84 18.77 9.99
C GLN A 831 70.40 17.87 8.84
N ILE A 832 71.21 17.85 7.76
CA ILE A 832 71.13 16.82 6.73
C ILE A 832 72.27 15.83 6.94
N ILE A 833 71.91 14.56 7.10
CA ILE A 833 72.86 13.45 7.22
C ILE A 833 72.85 12.69 5.90
N ILE A 834 74.03 12.47 5.31
CA ILE A 834 74.19 11.82 4.00
C ILE A 834 75.06 10.56 4.15
N GLY A 835 74.55 9.43 3.66
CA GLY A 835 75.24 8.15 3.64
C GLY A 835 76.25 8.02 2.50
N GLY A 836 75.95 8.63 1.34
CA GLY A 836 76.80 8.69 0.16
C GLY A 836 77.55 10.01 -0.02
N ASN A 837 77.82 10.36 -1.28
CA ASN A 837 78.51 11.60 -1.68
C ASN A 837 77.57 12.80 -1.66
N ILE A 838 78.13 14.01 -1.53
CA ILE A 838 77.38 15.27 -1.69
C ILE A 838 78.01 16.14 -2.79
N VAL A 839 77.17 16.69 -3.65
CA VAL A 839 77.57 17.71 -4.63
C VAL A 839 76.81 18.99 -4.31
N TYR A 840 77.53 20.02 -3.87
CA TYR A 840 76.97 21.32 -3.56
C TYR A 840 76.67 22.12 -4.84
N GLY A 841 75.52 22.80 -4.83
CA GLY A 841 75.05 23.68 -5.88
C GLY A 841 73.89 24.53 -5.36
N GLY A 842 73.50 25.54 -6.13
CA GLY A 842 72.38 26.41 -5.77
C GLY A 842 72.61 27.24 -4.49
N ILE A 843 71.53 27.58 -3.80
CA ILE A 843 71.54 28.51 -2.66
C ILE A 843 71.41 27.75 -1.34
N LEU A 844 72.22 28.11 -0.34
CA LEU A 844 72.03 27.74 1.04
C LEU A 844 71.50 28.93 1.85
N ASP A 845 70.28 28.81 2.37
CA ASP A 845 69.66 29.74 3.30
C ASP A 845 69.73 29.17 4.71
N VAL A 846 70.33 29.93 5.63
CA VAL A 846 70.42 29.57 7.04
C VAL A 846 69.71 30.65 7.88
N ILE A 847 68.65 30.26 8.57
CA ILE A 847 67.88 31.12 9.46
C ILE A 847 68.37 30.88 10.89
N VAL A 848 68.79 31.93 11.58
CA VAL A 848 69.35 31.85 12.93
C VAL A 848 68.46 32.65 13.88
N ASP A 849 67.91 32.00 14.90
CA ASP A 849 67.14 32.67 15.94
C ASP A 849 68.09 33.20 17.03
N LEU A 850 68.51 34.45 16.87
CA LEU A 850 69.40 35.12 17.83
C LEU A 850 68.77 35.39 19.21
N GLN A 851 67.47 35.11 19.40
CA GLN A 851 66.86 35.12 20.74
C GLN A 851 67.18 33.83 21.51
N LYS A 852 67.48 32.74 20.82
CA LYS A 852 67.73 31.42 21.41
C LYS A 852 69.20 31.00 21.38
N VAL A 853 69.97 31.48 20.40
CA VAL A 853 71.39 31.15 20.25
C VAL A 853 72.23 32.39 19.96
N ALA A 854 73.28 32.61 20.76
CA ALA A 854 74.22 33.70 20.52
C ALA A 854 75.19 33.34 19.39
N ILE A 855 75.65 34.33 18.61
CA ILE A 855 76.57 34.12 17.48
C ILE A 855 77.84 33.36 17.90
N GLN A 856 78.35 33.61 19.12
CA GLN A 856 79.54 32.93 19.64
C GLN A 856 79.30 31.44 19.98
N GLN A 857 78.05 31.01 20.14
CA GLN A 857 77.68 29.61 20.41
C GLN A 857 77.53 28.79 19.12
N LEU A 858 77.55 29.44 17.95
CA LEU A 858 77.39 28.80 16.65
C LEU A 858 78.67 28.10 16.14
N LEU A 859 79.72 28.07 16.96
CA LEU A 859 80.99 27.44 16.65
C LEU A 859 80.80 25.92 16.48
N ASN A 860 81.18 25.39 15.31
CA ASN A 860 81.17 23.95 14.98
C ASN A 860 79.77 23.32 14.84
N ILE A 861 78.77 24.08 14.39
CA ILE A 861 77.46 23.51 13.99
C ILE A 861 77.60 22.80 12.65
N ASP A 862 77.33 21.49 12.60
CA ASP A 862 77.45 20.66 11.39
C ASP A 862 76.12 20.59 10.64
N LEU A 863 75.94 21.47 9.67
CA LEU A 863 74.72 21.54 8.86
C LEU A 863 74.56 20.32 7.93
N PHE A 864 75.69 19.84 7.40
CA PHE A 864 75.76 18.63 6.59
C PHE A 864 76.76 17.66 7.20
N LYS A 865 76.34 16.40 7.40
CA LYS A 865 77.19 15.34 7.97
C LYS A 865 77.26 14.14 7.03
N PHE A 866 78.47 13.66 6.72
CA PHE A 866 78.67 12.48 5.89
C PHE A 866 79.89 11.67 6.36
N ALA A 867 79.69 10.37 6.59
CA ALA A 867 80.73 9.53 7.21
C ALA A 867 81.75 8.98 6.20
N ASN A 868 81.28 8.43 5.09
CA ASN A 868 82.12 7.69 4.13
C ASN A 868 82.12 8.27 2.71
N GLY A 869 81.32 9.31 2.46
CA GLY A 869 81.22 9.97 1.15
C GLY A 869 82.25 11.08 0.93
N THR A 870 82.33 11.54 -0.31
CA THR A 870 83.11 12.73 -0.70
C THR A 870 82.18 13.91 -0.95
N ALA A 871 82.68 15.12 -0.70
CA ALA A 871 82.00 16.36 -1.02
C ALA A 871 82.68 17.07 -2.19
N SER A 872 81.89 17.60 -3.12
CA SER A 872 82.38 18.37 -4.27
C SER A 872 81.41 19.49 -4.65
N GLY A 873 81.80 20.36 -5.58
CA GLY A 873 81.00 21.53 -5.97
C GLY A 873 81.03 22.66 -4.94
N ALA A 874 80.18 23.68 -5.15
CA ALA A 874 80.04 24.84 -4.27
C ALA A 874 78.63 25.42 -4.37
N PHE A 875 78.12 25.99 -3.29
CA PHE A 875 76.92 26.81 -3.33
C PHE A 875 77.17 28.07 -4.17
N SER A 876 76.22 28.43 -5.03
CA SER A 876 76.26 29.69 -5.78
C SER A 876 76.05 30.90 -4.87
N GLN A 877 75.31 30.72 -3.77
CA GLN A 877 75.12 31.74 -2.76
C GLN A 877 74.87 31.12 -1.38
N ILE A 878 75.44 31.71 -0.33
CA ILE A 878 75.16 31.37 1.07
C ILE A 878 74.59 32.63 1.72
N ARG A 879 73.45 32.51 2.41
CA ARG A 879 72.75 33.63 3.04
C ARG A 879 72.37 33.28 4.46
N PHE A 880 72.59 34.22 5.36
CA PHE A 880 72.21 34.09 6.76
C PHE A 880 71.11 35.10 7.09
N TRP A 881 70.08 34.65 7.81
CA TRP A 881 68.90 35.44 8.12
C TRP A 881 68.61 35.40 9.62
N GLN A 882 68.19 36.52 10.21
CA GLN A 882 67.85 36.58 11.64
C GLN A 882 66.43 36.10 11.94
N ASN A 883 65.58 36.04 10.92
CA ASN A 883 64.17 35.71 11.06
C ASN A 883 63.69 34.78 9.94
N ALA A 884 62.65 34.01 10.24
CA ALA A 884 62.07 33.04 9.31
C ALA A 884 61.50 33.69 8.04
N GLU A 885 61.08 34.96 8.09
CA GLU A 885 60.60 35.70 6.92
C GLU A 885 61.73 36.16 5.98
N LYS A 886 63.01 35.95 6.35
CA LYS A 886 64.20 36.33 5.55
C LYS A 886 64.22 37.82 5.18
N THR A 887 63.79 38.68 6.10
CA THR A 887 63.78 40.14 5.90
C THR A 887 64.96 40.85 6.56
N VAL A 888 65.68 40.18 7.48
CA VAL A 888 66.87 40.72 8.15
C VAL A 888 68.07 39.82 7.89
N ALA A 889 69.04 40.30 7.12
CA ALA A 889 70.27 39.57 6.82
C ALA A 889 71.25 39.61 8.01
N LEU A 890 71.96 38.51 8.24
CA LEU A 890 73.04 38.41 9.22
C LEU A 890 74.40 38.40 8.52
N SER A 891 75.34 39.17 9.06
CA SER A 891 76.73 39.23 8.61
C SER A 891 77.68 38.73 9.70
N GLY A 892 78.85 38.22 9.32
CA GLY A 892 79.86 37.74 10.28
C GLY A 892 79.82 36.22 10.56
N LEU A 893 79.05 35.48 9.77
CA LEU A 893 79.01 34.01 9.77
C LEU A 893 79.58 33.46 8.46
N HIS A 894 80.42 32.44 8.55
CA HIS A 894 81.04 31.78 7.40
C HIS A 894 80.94 30.26 7.56
N LEU A 895 80.89 29.55 6.43
CA LEU A 895 80.95 28.09 6.41
C LEU A 895 82.40 27.62 6.24
N TYR A 896 82.74 26.56 6.96
CA TYR A 896 84.01 25.87 6.87
C TYR A 896 83.78 24.42 6.49
N HIS A 897 84.56 23.92 5.55
CA HIS A 897 84.45 22.57 5.06
C HIS A 897 85.56 21.70 5.67
N ASN A 898 85.16 20.62 6.34
CA ASN A 898 86.04 19.57 6.82
C ASN A 898 85.84 18.30 5.99
N ALA A 899 86.72 17.30 6.17
CA ALA A 899 86.67 16.04 5.42
C ALA A 899 85.32 15.30 5.51
N HIS A 900 84.51 15.56 6.55
CA HIS A 900 83.28 14.82 6.85
C HIS A 900 82.07 15.73 7.22
N SER A 901 82.22 17.05 7.16
CA SER A 901 81.13 17.99 7.48
C SER A 901 81.29 19.37 6.85
N LEU A 902 80.17 20.08 6.71
CA LEU A 902 80.14 21.52 6.43
C LEU A 902 79.62 22.24 7.68
N SER A 903 80.52 22.97 8.35
CA SER A 903 80.26 23.55 9.67
C SER A 903 80.16 25.07 9.63
N LEU A 904 79.38 25.65 10.54
CA LEU A 904 79.30 27.10 10.74
C LEU A 904 80.40 27.59 11.70
N ASN A 905 81.00 28.73 11.39
CA ASN A 905 82.01 29.41 12.23
C ASN A 905 81.77 30.92 12.27
N SER A 906 82.10 31.57 13.38
CA SER A 906 82.03 33.04 13.50
C SER A 906 83.30 33.67 12.95
N VAL A 907 83.17 34.79 12.24
CA VAL A 907 84.33 35.59 11.84
C VAL A 907 84.82 36.32 13.09
N PRO A 908 86.12 36.26 13.43
CA PRO A 908 86.65 37.11 14.48
C PRO A 908 86.35 38.57 14.12
N GLU A 909 85.80 39.36 15.05
CA GLU A 909 85.62 40.79 14.81
C GLU A 909 86.93 41.41 14.28
N PRO A 910 86.91 42.40 13.37
CA PRO A 910 88.11 42.97 12.75
C PRO A 910 89.22 43.38 13.74
N SER A 911 88.85 43.63 15.00
CA SER A 911 89.74 43.93 16.12
C SER A 911 90.69 42.77 16.51
N THR A 912 90.42 41.52 16.14
CA THR A 912 91.33 40.39 16.42
C THR A 912 92.35 40.14 15.31
N PHE A 913 92.03 40.47 14.05
CA PHE A 913 93.01 40.42 12.95
C PHE A 913 94.04 41.55 13.03
N PHE A 914 93.68 42.69 13.62
CA PHE A 914 94.56 43.85 13.76
C PHE A 914 95.62 43.72 14.88
N LEU A 915 95.47 42.77 15.81
CA LEU A 915 96.42 42.57 16.93
C LEU A 915 97.53 41.55 16.64
N PHE A 916 97.45 40.79 15.54
CA PHE A 916 98.48 39.78 15.19
C PHE A 916 99.70 40.36 14.44
N PHE A 917 99.68 41.64 14.04
CA PHE A 917 100.78 42.29 13.29
C PHE A 917 101.49 43.45 14.02
N ILE A 918 101.26 43.64 15.32
CA ILE A 918 101.81 44.79 16.08
C ILE A 918 103.30 44.70 16.52
N PRO A 919 104.09 43.60 16.39
CA PRO A 919 105.51 43.66 16.75
C PRO A 919 106.48 43.99 15.59
N VAL A 920 106.03 44.51 14.44
CA VAL A 920 106.93 44.81 13.30
C VAL A 920 107.09 46.31 12.97
N PHE A 921 106.26 47.20 13.52
CA PHE A 921 106.29 48.64 13.15
C PHE A 921 107.01 49.60 14.10
N LEU A 922 107.58 49.13 15.23
CA LEU A 922 108.28 49.99 16.20
C LEU A 922 109.83 49.93 16.13
N LEU A 923 110.40 49.28 15.11
CA LEU A 923 111.85 49.19 14.91
C LEU A 923 112.42 50.10 13.80
N VAL A 924 111.59 50.95 13.18
CA VAL A 924 112.02 51.90 12.12
C VAL A 924 111.89 53.38 12.52
N TYR A 925 111.46 53.71 13.75
CA TYR A 925 111.40 55.11 14.23
C TYR A 925 112.62 55.55 15.06
N ARG A 926 113.78 54.91 14.87
CA ARG A 926 115.05 55.28 15.51
C ARG A 926 116.21 55.39 14.53
N ARG A 927 116.02 56.16 13.44
CA ARG A 927 117.09 56.79 12.65
C ARG A 927 116.45 57.90 11.81
N PHE A 928 117.05 59.09 11.83
CA PHE A 928 116.58 60.39 11.29
C PHE A 928 115.71 61.23 12.24
N HIS A 929 116.36 61.94 13.18
CA HIS A 929 116.54 63.40 13.06
C HIS A 929 117.40 63.92 14.23
N SER A 930 118.66 64.26 13.93
CA SER A 930 119.49 65.20 14.68
C SER A 930 120.07 66.20 13.68
N ARG A 931 120.03 67.51 14.03
CA ARG A 931 120.32 68.75 13.24
C ARG A 931 119.13 69.16 12.34
N PHE A 932 118.43 70.28 12.49
CA PHE A 932 118.61 71.56 13.21
C PHE A 932 117.43 71.81 14.15
#